data_AF-A0A956BX29-F1
#
_entry.id   AF-A0A956BX29-F1
#
_cell.length_a   1.000
_cell.length_b   1.000
_cell.length_c   1.000
_cell.angle_alpha   90.00
_cell.angle_beta   90.00
_cell.angle_gamma   90.00
#
_symmetry.space_group_name_H-M   'P 1'
#
loop_
_entity.id
_entity.type
_entity.pdbx_description
1 polymer ?
#
loop_
_entity_poly.entity_id
_entity_poly.type
_entity_poly.pdbx_seq_one_letter_code
_entity_poly.pdbx_strand_id
1 'polypeptide(L)'
;LMFEGCLQMMGFYLAAMGYTVDRDGWRFEPVPEEAFKLLCRGQVLPSSKELVYEIFVEEVHDGPAPTLYADLLCTIDGLGAFHARRMGLRLVPDWPITSMPELLRDYVEAKPVASANGFSFDYASLLACAWGKPSDAFGEMYRPFDGTRRVARLPGPPYHFMTRVTRVDGDIGVVKAGAVIEIEYDFPDDEWYFRENGAPTMPFCVFLEAALQPCGWLASFVGSALTTEEDLLFRNLDGKATIKAEVLPGSGTFRTVVKITNISQSAGMIIESFSVRCFIGDVECYELETVFGFFPKAAFVNQVGLPITPEHRALMDAPTNVDVDFTQDRSRCGSGALRLANPMLLMLDRVTHYDPQGGKAGLGTLRAEKYVDPDEWFFKAHFFQDPVQPGSLGIEAMLQLLQFHMLEQDMGRSVENPRFEPIAIGHQHSWKYRGQVVPTNKVIGSTMEITEVGTDPDGAPFAIAKASLWVDGKRIYEAPSIGMRIVPAGSAPQPTPGKDPSPEETLDPKALSWLGDHQPTFTVPALPMMSMVDRLVGATGAMLLTDVQVHRWLPTPESAPPRVRVEREADRVRLAMFREARDARLSRFEPVASAHVPASHESAPPLPELAPLRDARRMPDPYATGTLFHGPAFQYLLSWDLGSNGATTWLDAARGTVPPGATNQGLLDALTHGIPHDALFHWHPSVPTDAVAYPYGLEHFRLHAALPASGLVRVEVRALDFAADDAPKRFPRTLIMAFDESGVLVVDAILREILLPKGPLGSVDGETRRRFLRDRFYAEGLGLSRTVDGVTRCREEDVRGSDWLPGTVASVYALTAGQGAREIASKDHVARLAGDHPCRVTLVGDAGFAATAPVTRYPLSVRAEQGSFAVSDAGPPALDFTPVRSFWRSWFGLADWSVEHLYFALLERFVSSVSVEDPAAHAAHHGQPVLYLANHQTGIESLIFSILAGALQGVPSLTLAKVEHRESWLGRLIAHCFTYPGARDPGVIAHFQRDDPASLPRIVAGLRDGIQGERKSLMVHVEGTRALQARHPVATMSGVFVDLALAANVPVVPVRFAHGLPLDAAPERLEFPVGLGRQAYHMGAPIAPDELRSLTYKARTERILSAINTLGPALESEEPSRPEPLEGPVRDGVVAPYQTLMNAVAQFAPANSPLRAMCAAATFDDAARVGGAEGPFLLGLARLLYGRAG
;
A
#
# COMPACT_ATOMS: atom_id res chain seq x y z
N LEU A 1 16.24 -3.18 23.09
CA LEU A 1 15.23 -4.18 22.69
C LEU A 1 15.12 -5.33 23.69
N MET A 2 16.15 -6.16 23.92
CA MET A 2 16.04 -7.24 24.94
C MET A 2 15.63 -6.71 26.34
N PHE A 3 16.22 -5.59 26.77
CA PHE A 3 15.86 -4.95 28.04
C PHE A 3 14.39 -4.50 28.10
N GLU A 4 13.84 -4.05 26.98
CA GLU A 4 12.45 -3.63 26.86
C GLU A 4 11.48 -4.80 27.08
N GLY A 5 11.83 -6.01 26.63
CA GLY A 5 11.04 -7.22 26.87
C GLY A 5 10.84 -7.51 28.36
N CYS A 6 11.87 -7.26 29.18
CA CYS A 6 11.74 -7.37 30.64
C CYS A 6 10.85 -6.26 31.24
N LEU A 7 10.93 -5.03 30.73
CA LEU A 7 10.03 -3.94 31.18
C LEU A 7 8.57 -4.22 30.83
N GLN A 8 8.31 -4.80 29.65
CA GLN A 8 6.97 -5.26 29.27
C GLN A 8 6.45 -6.35 30.22
N MET A 9 7.31 -7.29 30.62
CA MET A 9 6.95 -8.33 31.60
C MET A 9 6.65 -7.74 32.99
N MET A 10 7.41 -6.73 33.43
CA MET A 10 7.11 -5.97 34.66
C MET A 10 5.76 -5.25 34.57
N GLY A 11 5.46 -4.59 33.44
CA GLY A 11 4.18 -3.94 33.18
C GLY A 11 3.02 -4.94 33.18
N PHE A 12 3.21 -6.10 32.53
CA PHE A 12 2.26 -7.21 32.55
C PHE A 12 1.96 -7.69 33.97
N TYR A 13 2.99 -7.82 34.82
CA TYR A 13 2.81 -8.20 36.22
C TYR A 13 1.93 -7.20 36.98
N LEU A 14 2.20 -5.89 36.85
CA LEU A 14 1.36 -4.85 37.46
C LEU A 14 -0.08 -4.88 36.94
N ALA A 15 -0.28 -5.09 35.64
CA ALA A 15 -1.61 -5.21 35.05
C ALA A 15 -2.35 -6.46 35.56
N ALA A 16 -1.67 -7.60 35.64
CA ALA A 16 -2.23 -8.86 36.15
C ALA A 16 -2.64 -8.79 37.63
N MET A 17 -1.95 -7.96 38.41
CA MET A 17 -2.32 -7.64 39.80
C MET A 17 -3.54 -6.71 39.91
N GLY A 18 -4.09 -6.25 38.78
CA GLY A 18 -5.27 -5.38 38.73
C GLY A 18 -4.97 -3.89 38.89
N TYR A 19 -3.71 -3.48 38.92
CA TYR A 19 -3.36 -2.06 39.11
C TYR A 19 -3.83 -1.17 37.95
N THR A 20 -4.15 -1.72 36.78
CA THR A 20 -4.62 -0.96 35.61
C THR A 20 -6.15 -0.79 35.52
N VAL A 21 -6.96 -1.50 36.33
CA VAL A 21 -8.42 -1.63 36.12
C VAL A 21 -9.17 -0.30 36.10
N ASP A 22 -8.78 0.66 36.94
CA ASP A 22 -9.40 1.99 37.01
C ASP A 22 -8.50 3.11 36.48
N ARG A 23 -7.36 2.77 35.85
CA ARG A 23 -6.30 3.72 35.49
C ARG A 23 -6.23 3.94 33.98
N ASP A 24 -7.37 4.36 33.42
CA ASP A 24 -7.46 4.73 32.01
C ASP A 24 -6.58 5.95 31.68
N GLY A 25 -5.86 5.86 30.56
CA GLY A 25 -4.81 6.79 30.15
C GLY A 25 -3.63 6.88 31.12
N TRP A 26 -3.19 5.76 31.70
CA TRP A 26 -1.93 5.69 32.46
C TRP A 26 -0.88 4.96 31.63
N ARG A 27 0.40 5.28 31.87
CA ARG A 27 1.54 4.62 31.24
C ARG A 27 2.49 4.03 32.27
N PHE A 28 3.19 2.99 31.86
CA PHE A 28 4.35 2.49 32.59
C PHE A 28 5.54 3.39 32.31
N GLU A 29 6.30 3.71 33.35
CA GLU A 29 7.56 4.42 33.22
C GLU A 29 8.61 3.88 34.17
N PRO A 30 9.89 3.83 33.78
CA PRO A 30 10.97 3.61 34.71
C PRO A 30 10.90 4.60 35.89
N VAL A 31 11.24 4.14 37.08
CA VAL A 31 11.37 5.06 38.23
C VAL A 31 12.47 6.07 37.91
N PRO A 32 12.16 7.38 37.83
CA PRO A 32 13.14 8.39 37.44
C PRO A 32 14.18 8.57 38.54
N GLU A 33 15.38 9.00 38.13
CA GLU A 33 16.49 9.34 39.03
C GLU A 33 17.05 8.17 39.86
N GLU A 34 16.60 6.93 39.61
CA GLU A 34 17.12 5.74 40.28
C GLU A 34 18.12 4.99 39.40
N ALA A 35 19.33 4.81 39.92
CA ALA A 35 20.39 4.08 39.23
C ALA A 35 20.26 2.57 39.48
N PHE A 36 20.27 1.78 38.40
CA PHE A 36 20.31 0.32 38.46
C PHE A 36 21.57 -0.24 37.79
N LYS A 37 22.01 -1.42 38.22
CA LYS A 37 23.20 -2.06 37.65
C LYS A 37 22.82 -2.98 36.51
N LEU A 38 23.15 -2.59 35.28
CA LEU A 38 22.98 -3.41 34.08
C LEU A 38 24.30 -4.10 33.69
N LEU A 39 24.26 -5.41 33.54
CA LEU A 39 25.38 -6.24 33.09
C LEU A 39 25.01 -6.92 31.78
N CYS A 40 25.64 -6.53 30.67
CA CYS A 40 25.43 -7.16 29.36
C CYS A 40 26.63 -8.04 29.00
N ARG A 41 26.38 -9.29 28.62
CA ARG A 41 27.41 -10.30 28.28
C ARG A 41 27.09 -11.13 27.03
N GLY A 42 25.87 -11.03 26.48
CA GLY A 42 25.46 -11.73 25.27
C GLY A 42 24.72 -10.80 24.30
N GLN A 43 24.62 -11.25 23.05
CA GLN A 43 23.90 -10.55 21.98
C GLN A 43 23.00 -11.55 21.26
N VAL A 44 21.81 -11.10 20.84
CA VAL A 44 20.92 -11.91 19.99
C VAL A 44 21.50 -11.94 18.58
N LEU A 45 21.64 -13.13 18.02
CA LEU A 45 22.11 -13.35 16.66
C LEU A 45 20.97 -13.89 15.78
N PRO A 46 21.05 -13.78 14.44
CA PRO A 46 20.08 -14.43 13.55
C PRO A 46 19.96 -15.95 13.75
N SER A 47 20.99 -16.58 14.34
CA SER A 47 21.00 -18.00 14.69
C SER A 47 20.39 -18.31 16.06
N SER A 48 20.10 -17.30 16.88
CA SER A 48 19.46 -17.47 18.18
C SER A 48 18.04 -17.97 17.98
N LYS A 49 17.65 -19.01 18.73
CA LYS A 49 16.36 -19.70 18.54
C LYS A 49 15.35 -19.33 19.61
N GLU A 50 15.81 -19.02 20.81
CA GLU A 50 14.96 -18.78 21.96
C GLU A 50 15.47 -17.60 22.81
N LEU A 51 14.53 -16.74 23.21
CA LEU A 51 14.73 -15.67 24.16
C LEU A 51 13.80 -15.91 25.35
N VAL A 52 14.37 -16.01 26.54
CA VAL A 52 13.59 -16.13 27.78
C VAL A 52 13.81 -14.88 28.62
N TYR A 53 12.72 -14.22 29.00
CA TYR A 53 12.72 -13.10 29.92
C TYR A 53 12.24 -13.60 31.27
N GLU A 54 12.99 -13.30 32.32
CA GLU A 54 12.65 -13.65 33.69
C GLU A 54 12.69 -12.38 34.53
N ILE A 55 11.64 -12.17 35.32
CA ILE A 55 11.58 -11.11 36.32
C ILE A 55 11.50 -11.75 37.71
N PHE A 56 12.32 -11.27 38.63
CA PHE A 56 12.28 -11.68 40.04
C PHE A 56 11.80 -10.48 40.84
N VAL A 57 10.51 -10.47 41.15
CA VAL A 57 9.86 -9.39 41.89
C VAL A 57 10.40 -9.33 43.32
N GLU A 58 10.91 -8.17 43.70
CA GLU A 58 11.39 -7.90 45.06
C GLU A 58 10.35 -7.16 45.89
N GLU A 59 9.76 -6.10 45.32
CA GLU A 59 8.84 -5.21 46.02
C GLU A 59 7.74 -4.71 45.09
N VAL A 60 6.53 -4.59 45.62
CA VAL A 60 5.38 -3.94 44.98
C VAL A 60 4.83 -2.91 45.96
N HIS A 61 4.75 -1.66 45.53
CA HIS A 61 4.23 -0.54 46.31
C HIS A 61 2.85 -0.16 45.76
N ASP A 62 1.79 -0.39 46.53
CA ASP A 62 0.38 -0.04 46.19
C ASP A 62 0.06 1.44 46.48
N GLY A 63 0.99 2.33 46.15
CA GLY A 63 0.77 3.76 46.30
C GLY A 63 -0.17 4.33 45.24
N PRO A 64 -0.44 5.65 45.29
CA PRO A 64 -1.19 6.34 44.23
C PRO A 64 -0.65 6.08 42.82
N ALA A 65 0.69 5.95 42.70
CA ALA A 65 1.40 5.44 41.53
C ALA A 65 2.00 4.05 41.85
N PRO A 66 1.31 2.95 41.51
CA PRO A 66 1.81 1.60 41.79
C PRO A 66 3.20 1.40 41.21
N THR A 67 4.13 0.92 42.03
CA THR A 67 5.55 0.79 41.66
C THR A 67 6.06 -0.62 41.93
N LEU A 68 6.77 -1.21 40.97
CA LEU A 68 7.36 -2.54 41.03
C LEU A 68 8.88 -2.44 40.95
N TYR A 69 9.58 -3.10 41.87
CA TYR A 69 11.03 -3.32 41.79
C TYR A 69 11.32 -4.79 41.56
N ALA A 70 12.15 -5.11 40.56
CA ALA A 70 12.51 -6.47 40.22
C ALA A 70 13.93 -6.61 39.66
N ASP A 71 14.52 -7.80 39.83
CA ASP A 71 15.67 -8.23 39.06
C ASP A 71 15.24 -8.75 37.70
N LEU A 72 15.94 -8.31 36.65
CA LEU A 72 15.62 -8.65 35.26
C LEU A 72 16.74 -9.51 34.69
N LEU A 73 16.39 -10.69 34.17
CA LEU A 73 17.31 -11.58 33.48
C LEU A 73 16.75 -11.89 32.09
N CYS A 74 17.61 -11.80 31.09
CA CYS A 74 17.31 -12.31 29.76
C CYS A 74 18.33 -13.38 29.40
N THR A 75 17.85 -14.56 28.99
CA THR A 75 18.67 -15.63 28.46
C THR A 75 18.42 -15.82 26.96
N ILE A 76 19.48 -16.15 26.22
CA ILE A 76 19.46 -16.48 24.80
C ILE A 76 19.89 -17.94 24.69
N ASP A 77 19.01 -18.80 24.17
CA ASP A 77 19.24 -20.24 24.05
C ASP A 77 19.75 -20.88 25.37
N GLY A 78 19.17 -20.45 26.49
CA GLY A 78 19.52 -20.90 27.85
C GLY A 78 20.77 -20.25 28.48
N LEU A 79 21.43 -19.32 27.79
CA LEU A 79 22.62 -18.60 28.31
C LEU A 79 22.28 -17.16 28.71
N GLY A 80 22.69 -16.74 29.90
CA GLY A 80 22.46 -15.38 30.40
C GLY A 80 23.09 -14.30 29.52
N ALA A 81 22.26 -13.48 28.87
CA ALA A 81 22.68 -12.45 27.94
C ALA A 81 22.80 -11.08 28.60
N PHE A 82 21.84 -10.70 29.44
CA PHE A 82 22.00 -9.56 30.34
C PHE A 82 21.26 -9.77 31.66
N HIS A 83 21.71 -9.07 32.68
CA HIS A 83 21.07 -9.00 33.99
C HIS A 83 21.02 -7.54 34.48
N ALA A 84 19.85 -7.10 34.94
CA ALA A 84 19.67 -5.80 35.57
C ALA A 84 19.20 -5.99 37.01
N ARG A 85 20.00 -5.52 37.98
CA ARG A 85 19.63 -5.60 39.40
C ARG A 85 18.72 -4.44 39.78
N ARG A 86 17.60 -4.75 40.42
CA ARG A 86 16.66 -3.80 41.07
C ARG A 86 16.16 -2.71 40.13
N MET A 87 15.60 -3.09 39.00
CA MET A 87 14.94 -2.15 38.10
C MET A 87 13.58 -1.76 38.67
N GLY A 88 13.30 -0.46 38.75
CA GLY A 88 12.01 0.10 39.15
C GLY A 88 11.13 0.47 37.96
N LEU A 89 9.86 0.05 37.96
CA LEU A 89 8.83 0.45 37.00
C LEU A 89 7.59 0.92 37.75
N ARG A 90 7.08 2.11 37.43
CA ARG A 90 5.87 2.68 38.04
C ARG A 90 4.78 2.95 37.02
N LEU A 91 3.53 2.85 37.45
CA LEU A 91 2.35 3.20 36.67
C LEU A 91 1.93 4.63 37.05
N VAL A 92 1.94 5.55 36.08
CA VAL A 92 1.64 6.98 36.29
C VAL A 92 0.59 7.50 35.32
N PRO A 93 -0.15 8.57 35.66
CA PRO A 93 -1.07 9.23 34.74
C PRO A 93 -0.34 9.69 33.46
N ASP A 94 -1.02 9.57 32.34
CA ASP A 94 -0.67 10.16 31.05
C ASP A 94 -1.93 10.76 30.41
N TRP A 95 -1.77 11.37 29.24
CA TRP A 95 -2.82 12.17 28.62
C TRP A 95 -2.97 11.77 27.15
N PRO A 96 -4.18 11.50 26.64
CA PRO A 96 -4.34 11.10 25.23
C PRO A 96 -3.63 12.03 24.23
N ILE A 97 -3.60 13.34 24.52
CA ILE A 97 -2.95 14.34 23.66
C ILE A 97 -1.43 14.14 23.49
N THR A 98 -0.72 13.52 24.45
CA THR A 98 0.72 13.27 24.34
C THR A 98 1.04 12.21 23.29
N SER A 99 0.11 11.28 23.08
CA SER A 99 0.20 10.22 22.07
C SER A 99 -0.29 10.62 20.68
N MET A 100 -0.96 11.77 20.57
CA MET A 100 -1.57 12.30 19.34
C MET A 100 -1.08 13.74 19.03
N PRO A 101 0.23 13.99 18.94
CA PRO A 101 0.78 15.33 18.74
C PRO A 101 0.33 15.99 17.42
N GLU A 102 -0.11 15.20 16.44
CA GLU A 102 -0.67 15.66 15.18
C GLU A 102 -1.97 16.48 15.33
N LEU A 103 -2.73 16.30 16.41
CA LEU A 103 -3.95 17.08 16.64
C LEU A 103 -3.69 18.57 16.83
N LEU A 104 -2.49 18.93 17.31
CA LEU A 104 -2.05 20.30 17.50
C LEU A 104 -0.90 20.69 16.56
N ARG A 105 -0.36 19.75 15.78
CA ARG A 105 0.74 20.03 14.86
C ARG A 105 0.25 20.98 13.78
N ASP A 106 0.97 22.08 13.60
CA ASP A 106 0.67 23.13 12.62
C ASP A 106 -0.64 23.91 12.87
N TYR A 107 -1.30 23.70 14.02
CA TYR A 107 -2.44 24.52 14.42
C TYR A 107 -1.96 25.93 14.78
N VAL A 108 -2.55 26.94 14.13
CA VAL A 108 -2.34 28.35 14.43
C VAL A 108 -3.71 29.00 14.66
N GLU A 109 -3.91 29.53 15.86
CA GLU A 109 -5.11 30.28 16.21
C GLU A 109 -5.14 31.60 15.42
N ALA A 110 -6.02 31.66 14.42
CA ALA A 110 -6.11 32.78 13.47
C ALA A 110 -6.93 33.97 14.00
N LYS A 111 -7.77 33.77 15.02
CA LYS A 111 -8.66 34.79 15.60
C LYS A 111 -8.21 35.13 17.02
N PRO A 112 -8.49 36.35 17.51
CA PRO A 112 -8.27 36.68 18.92
C PRO A 112 -9.09 35.76 19.84
N VAL A 113 -8.46 35.35 20.94
CA VAL A 113 -9.10 34.52 21.98
C VAL A 113 -9.16 35.27 23.30
N ALA A 114 -10.14 34.94 24.12
CA ALA A 114 -10.24 35.43 25.48
C ALA A 114 -9.07 34.91 26.32
N SER A 115 -8.69 35.68 27.34
CA SER A 115 -7.66 35.28 28.30
C SER A 115 -8.04 35.72 29.71
N ALA A 116 -7.57 34.99 30.71
CA ALA A 116 -7.69 35.37 32.12
C ALA A 116 -6.36 35.12 32.82
N ASN A 117 -5.91 36.07 33.64
CA ASN A 117 -4.62 36.00 34.37
C ASN A 117 -3.41 35.66 33.48
N GLY A 118 -3.41 36.10 32.21
CA GLY A 118 -2.32 35.84 31.26
C GLY A 118 -2.36 34.46 30.59
N PHE A 119 -3.42 33.67 30.82
CA PHE A 119 -3.67 32.39 30.17
C PHE A 119 -4.70 32.55 29.05
N SER A 120 -4.38 32.09 27.83
CA SER A 120 -5.25 32.19 26.64
C SER A 120 -6.11 30.95 26.45
N PHE A 121 -7.37 31.14 26.04
CA PHE A 121 -8.34 30.07 25.86
C PHE A 121 -8.56 29.70 24.38
N ASP A 122 -7.48 29.27 23.74
CA ASP A 122 -7.44 28.78 22.35
C ASP A 122 -7.77 27.29 22.23
N TYR A 123 -7.78 26.76 21.00
CA TYR A 123 -8.07 25.35 20.75
C TYR A 123 -7.17 24.38 21.53
N ALA A 124 -5.89 24.70 21.73
CA ALA A 124 -4.98 23.84 22.47
C ALA A 124 -5.42 23.71 23.94
N SER A 125 -5.80 24.82 24.57
CA SER A 125 -6.33 24.80 25.94
C SER A 125 -7.68 24.08 26.06
N LEU A 126 -8.56 24.24 25.05
CA LEU A 126 -9.87 23.57 25.02
C LEU A 126 -9.73 22.07 24.84
N LEU A 127 -8.83 21.63 23.97
CA LEU A 127 -8.51 20.23 23.78
C LEU A 127 -7.80 19.66 25.01
N ALA A 128 -6.96 20.43 25.70
CA ALA A 128 -6.36 20.03 26.96
C ALA A 128 -7.42 19.81 28.06
N CYS A 129 -8.52 20.59 28.05
CA CYS A 129 -9.64 20.38 28.94
C CYS A 129 -10.33 19.02 28.73
N ALA A 130 -10.26 18.46 27.53
CA ALA A 130 -10.75 17.12 27.23
C ALA A 130 -9.69 16.03 27.50
N TRP A 131 -8.49 16.17 26.94
CA TRP A 131 -7.50 15.09 26.77
C TRP A 131 -6.08 15.45 27.22
N GLY A 132 -5.86 16.61 27.83
CA GLY A 132 -4.56 17.07 28.32
C GLY A 132 -4.49 17.18 29.84
N LYS A 133 -3.38 17.74 30.32
CA LYS A 133 -3.27 18.13 31.73
C LYS A 133 -4.29 19.22 32.05
N PRO A 134 -5.01 19.12 33.18
CA PRO A 134 -5.90 20.19 33.64
C PRO A 134 -5.20 21.56 33.74
N SER A 135 -3.93 21.60 34.14
CA SER A 135 -3.14 22.84 34.15
C SER A 135 -3.00 23.49 32.77
N ASP A 136 -2.98 22.69 31.71
CA ASP A 136 -2.81 23.16 30.33
C ASP A 136 -4.14 23.67 29.75
N ALA A 137 -5.25 23.55 30.50
CA ALA A 137 -6.57 24.07 30.13
C ALA A 137 -6.96 25.37 30.86
N PHE A 138 -6.53 25.53 32.12
CA PHE A 138 -6.95 26.64 32.99
C PHE A 138 -5.81 27.25 33.83
N GLY A 139 -4.57 26.81 33.64
CA GLY A 139 -3.40 27.28 34.37
C GLY A 139 -3.22 26.66 35.76
N GLU A 140 -2.39 27.32 36.58
CA GLU A 140 -1.84 26.78 37.84
C GLU A 140 -2.90 26.32 38.86
N MET A 141 -4.11 26.89 38.85
CA MET A 141 -5.17 26.51 39.80
C MET A 141 -5.60 25.04 39.66
N TYR A 142 -5.38 24.44 38.48
CA TYR A 142 -5.71 23.05 38.19
C TYR A 142 -4.53 22.08 38.34
N ARG A 143 -3.33 22.55 38.71
CA ARG A 143 -2.14 21.70 38.95
C ARG A 143 -2.38 20.52 39.91
N PRO A 144 -3.24 20.63 40.96
CA PRO A 144 -3.55 19.48 41.82
C PRO A 144 -4.14 18.26 41.09
N PHE A 145 -4.65 18.43 39.86
CA PHE A 145 -5.24 17.38 39.03
C PHE A 145 -4.31 16.86 37.92
N ASP A 146 -3.06 17.34 37.83
CA ASP A 146 -2.07 16.80 36.87
C ASP A 146 -1.45 15.47 37.35
N GLY A 147 -1.78 15.05 38.58
CA GLY A 147 -1.35 13.81 39.20
C GLY A 147 -2.47 12.77 39.25
N THR A 148 -2.63 12.12 40.41
CA THR A 148 -3.56 11.00 40.57
C THR A 148 -5.00 11.42 40.86
N ARG A 149 -5.25 12.69 41.17
CA ARG A 149 -6.60 13.25 41.35
C ARG A 149 -7.27 13.47 40.01
N ARG A 150 -8.61 13.39 39.97
CA ARG A 150 -9.38 13.57 38.73
C ARG A 150 -10.34 14.74 38.84
N VAL A 151 -10.66 15.32 37.69
CA VAL A 151 -11.67 16.35 37.55
C VAL A 151 -12.50 16.08 36.30
N ALA A 152 -13.72 16.60 36.27
CA ALA A 152 -14.60 16.52 35.11
C ALA A 152 -13.90 17.08 33.86
N ARG A 153 -14.12 16.41 32.74
CA ARG A 153 -13.52 16.72 31.44
C ARG A 153 -14.57 17.20 30.46
N LEU A 154 -14.12 17.81 29.37
CA LEU A 154 -14.94 17.98 28.18
C LEU A 154 -14.88 16.72 27.29
N PRO A 155 -15.84 16.57 26.37
CA PRO A 155 -15.71 15.64 25.26
C PRO A 155 -14.51 15.97 24.38
N GLY A 156 -13.81 14.93 23.94
CA GLY A 156 -12.71 14.98 22.99
C GLY A 156 -13.13 14.53 21.58
N PRO A 157 -12.25 14.70 20.58
CA PRO A 157 -12.49 14.26 19.20
C PRO A 157 -12.96 12.79 19.10
N PRO A 158 -13.87 12.44 18.17
CA PRO A 158 -14.52 13.31 17.20
C PRO A 158 -15.74 14.09 17.75
N TYR A 159 -15.99 14.07 19.07
CA TYR A 159 -17.14 14.72 19.72
C TYR A 159 -16.81 16.06 20.37
N HIS A 160 -15.66 16.66 20.08
CA HIS A 160 -15.26 17.94 20.62
C HIS A 160 -15.80 19.06 19.73
N PHE A 161 -16.74 19.87 20.23
CA PHE A 161 -17.44 20.88 19.45
C PHE A 161 -17.15 22.30 19.94
N MET A 162 -15.89 22.57 20.24
CA MET A 162 -15.41 23.87 20.68
C MET A 162 -14.07 24.16 20.00
N THR A 163 -13.94 25.32 19.36
CA THR A 163 -12.71 25.70 18.68
C THR A 163 -11.95 26.78 19.44
N ARG A 164 -12.65 27.80 19.96
CA ARG A 164 -12.03 28.90 20.72
C ARG A 164 -13.02 29.63 21.61
N VAL A 165 -12.53 30.22 22.70
CA VAL A 165 -13.31 31.15 23.52
C VAL A 165 -13.07 32.57 23.01
N THR A 166 -14.11 33.24 22.50
CA THR A 166 -14.00 34.61 21.98
C THR A 166 -14.20 35.66 23.07
N ARG A 167 -15.01 35.33 24.09
CA ARG A 167 -15.29 36.23 25.22
C ARG A 167 -15.55 35.46 26.50
N VAL A 168 -15.06 35.98 27.63
CA VAL A 168 -15.46 35.52 28.95
C VAL A 168 -15.66 36.74 29.86
N ASP A 169 -16.82 36.82 30.50
CA ASP A 169 -17.18 37.86 31.46
C ASP A 169 -17.35 37.19 32.84
N GLY A 170 -16.34 37.28 33.70
CA GLY A 170 -16.32 36.68 35.03
C GLY A 170 -14.89 36.46 35.53
N ASP A 171 -14.74 36.29 36.85
CA ASP A 171 -13.42 36.04 37.46
C ASP A 171 -13.12 34.54 37.48
N ILE A 172 -11.98 34.15 36.89
CA ILE A 172 -11.52 32.75 36.89
C ILE A 172 -11.32 32.25 38.33
N GLY A 173 -11.82 31.04 38.62
CA GLY A 173 -11.72 30.40 39.93
C GLY A 173 -12.65 30.99 41.01
N VAL A 174 -13.55 31.92 40.66
CA VAL A 174 -14.52 32.50 41.60
C VAL A 174 -15.90 31.91 41.37
N VAL A 175 -16.32 31.02 42.28
CA VAL A 175 -17.62 30.34 42.23
C VAL A 175 -18.76 31.33 42.49
N LYS A 176 -19.28 31.93 41.42
CA LYS A 176 -20.35 32.93 41.48
C LYS A 176 -21.26 32.85 40.25
N ALA A 177 -22.58 32.93 40.47
CA ALA A 177 -23.54 33.07 39.39
C ALA A 177 -23.38 34.41 38.65
N GLY A 178 -23.71 34.41 37.35
CA GLY A 178 -23.65 35.58 36.49
C GLY A 178 -22.49 35.59 35.50
N ALA A 179 -21.53 34.67 35.61
CA ALA A 179 -20.46 34.51 34.62
C ALA A 179 -21.03 34.17 33.25
N VAL A 180 -20.43 34.73 32.19
CA VAL A 180 -20.84 34.55 30.80
C VAL A 180 -19.64 34.12 29.96
N ILE A 181 -19.87 33.23 29.01
CA ILE A 181 -18.90 32.84 28.00
C ILE A 181 -19.51 32.93 26.60
N GLU A 182 -18.67 33.28 25.63
CA GLU A 182 -18.92 33.08 24.21
C GLU A 182 -17.84 32.18 23.62
N ILE A 183 -18.28 31.12 22.93
CA ILE A 183 -17.43 30.13 22.27
C ILE A 183 -17.82 30.04 20.79
N GLU A 184 -16.81 29.85 19.95
CA GLU A 184 -16.99 29.49 18.54
C GLU A 184 -16.58 28.03 18.30
N TYR A 185 -17.38 27.35 17.48
CA TYR A 185 -17.08 26.06 16.88
C TYR A 185 -17.06 26.21 15.35
N ASP A 186 -15.85 26.14 14.79
CA ASP A 186 -15.64 26.09 13.35
C ASP A 186 -15.70 24.63 12.91
N PHE A 187 -16.58 24.33 11.95
CA PHE A 187 -16.72 23.00 11.38
C PHE A 187 -16.60 23.05 9.85
N PRO A 188 -15.94 22.07 9.24
CA PRO A 188 -15.90 21.96 7.78
C PRO A 188 -17.24 21.50 7.22
N ASP A 189 -17.48 21.79 5.94
CA ASP A 189 -18.71 21.40 5.24
C ASP A 189 -18.89 19.88 5.12
N ASP A 190 -17.80 19.12 5.19
CA ASP A 190 -17.76 17.67 5.08
C ASP A 190 -17.56 16.94 6.42
N GLU A 191 -17.84 17.63 7.53
CA GLU A 191 -17.72 17.09 8.88
C GLU A 191 -18.48 15.76 9.05
N TRP A 192 -17.92 14.84 9.85
CA TRP A 192 -18.34 13.43 9.90
C TRP A 192 -19.83 13.26 10.19
N TYR A 193 -20.41 14.08 11.07
CA TYR A 193 -21.81 13.95 11.45
C TYR A 193 -22.78 14.35 10.35
N PHE A 194 -22.39 15.19 9.38
CA PHE A 194 -23.24 15.48 8.21
C PHE A 194 -23.32 14.26 7.27
N ARG A 195 -22.23 13.49 7.18
CA ARG A 195 -22.16 12.27 6.35
C ARG A 195 -22.85 11.08 7.01
N GLU A 196 -22.75 10.98 8.33
CA GLU A 196 -23.36 9.91 9.10
C GLU A 196 -24.87 10.12 9.32
N ASN A 197 -25.38 11.35 9.20
CA ASN A 197 -26.80 11.63 9.32
C ASN A 197 -27.60 11.23 8.06
N GLY A 198 -28.91 11.06 8.20
CA GLY A 198 -29.82 10.74 7.09
C GLY A 198 -29.96 11.87 6.06
N ALA A 199 -29.70 13.11 6.48
CA ALA A 199 -29.73 14.32 5.66
C ALA A 199 -28.55 15.26 6.00
N PRO A 200 -28.11 16.14 5.07
CA PRO A 200 -26.98 17.03 5.25
C PRO A 200 -27.35 18.23 6.15
N THR A 201 -27.68 17.95 7.40
CA THR A 201 -28.00 18.89 8.46
C THR A 201 -27.38 18.38 9.75
N MET A 202 -26.99 19.29 10.64
CA MET A 202 -26.37 18.91 11.91
C MET A 202 -27.40 18.11 12.72
N PRO A 203 -27.13 16.84 13.09
CA PRO A 203 -28.08 16.02 13.82
C PRO A 203 -28.33 16.59 15.22
N PHE A 204 -29.49 16.29 15.80
CA PHE A 204 -29.91 16.89 17.06
C PHE A 204 -28.92 16.60 18.20
N CYS A 205 -28.38 15.38 18.28
CA CYS A 205 -27.35 15.07 19.27
C CYS A 205 -26.14 16.01 19.21
N VAL A 206 -25.64 16.35 18.01
CA VAL A 206 -24.51 17.26 17.83
C VAL A 206 -24.91 18.70 18.17
N PHE A 207 -26.08 19.15 17.74
CA PHE A 207 -26.62 20.46 18.11
C PHE A 207 -26.70 20.65 19.63
N LEU A 208 -27.24 19.64 20.31
CA LEU A 208 -27.39 19.65 21.75
C LEU A 208 -26.02 19.62 22.42
N GLU A 209 -25.11 18.77 21.95
CA GLU A 209 -23.78 18.66 22.54
C GLU A 209 -22.95 19.93 22.36
N ALA A 210 -22.90 20.51 21.15
CA ALA A 210 -22.19 21.76 20.86
C ALA A 210 -22.71 22.93 21.72
N ALA A 211 -24.01 22.92 22.05
CA ALA A 211 -24.60 23.91 22.94
C ALA A 211 -24.31 23.66 24.44
N LEU A 212 -24.06 22.40 24.83
CA LEU A 212 -23.91 21.98 26.23
C LEU A 212 -22.45 21.94 26.73
N GLN A 213 -21.47 21.60 25.89
CA GLN A 213 -20.05 21.60 26.29
C GLN A 213 -19.57 22.93 26.87
N PRO A 214 -19.96 24.11 26.31
CA PRO A 214 -19.68 25.41 26.90
C PRO A 214 -20.14 25.57 28.37
N CYS A 215 -21.20 24.87 28.80
CA CYS A 215 -21.64 24.89 30.20
C CYS A 215 -20.62 24.20 31.12
N GLY A 216 -20.10 23.03 30.72
CA GLY A 216 -19.08 22.30 31.50
C GLY A 216 -17.74 23.04 31.54
N TRP A 217 -17.39 23.72 30.45
CA TRP A 217 -16.22 24.58 30.43
C TRP A 217 -16.37 25.76 31.38
N LEU A 218 -17.51 26.47 31.34
CA LEU A 218 -17.76 27.62 32.21
C LEU A 218 -17.83 27.22 33.70
N ALA A 219 -18.40 26.06 34.01
CA ALA A 219 -18.40 25.48 35.36
C ALA A 219 -16.98 25.23 35.90
N SER A 220 -16.08 24.78 35.02
CA SER A 220 -14.67 24.58 35.33
C SER A 220 -13.92 25.92 35.47
N PHE A 221 -14.21 26.88 34.57
CA PHE A 221 -13.64 28.23 34.63
C PHE A 221 -13.91 28.94 35.95
N VAL A 222 -15.14 28.87 36.49
CA VAL A 222 -15.48 29.46 37.80
C VAL A 222 -14.93 28.66 38.99
N GLY A 223 -14.32 27.49 38.75
CA GLY A 223 -13.63 26.70 39.75
C GLY A 223 -14.54 25.88 40.66
N SER A 224 -15.75 25.51 40.22
CA SER A 224 -16.71 24.79 41.09
C SER A 224 -16.14 23.49 41.65
N ALA A 225 -15.42 22.72 40.85
CA ALA A 225 -14.76 21.48 41.28
C ALA A 225 -13.55 21.69 42.21
N LEU A 226 -13.02 22.91 42.34
CA LEU A 226 -11.90 23.24 43.24
C LEU A 226 -12.32 23.42 44.70
N THR A 227 -13.63 23.40 44.99
CA THR A 227 -14.18 23.63 46.33
C THR A 227 -14.11 22.42 47.27
N THR A 228 -13.64 21.27 46.78
CA THR A 228 -13.52 20.02 47.54
C THR A 228 -12.25 19.24 47.19
N GLU A 229 -11.84 18.35 48.10
CA GLU A 229 -10.76 17.39 47.87
C GLU A 229 -11.26 16.11 47.18
N GLU A 230 -12.58 15.86 47.16
CA GLU A 230 -13.18 14.69 46.49
C GLU A 230 -13.21 14.84 44.96
N ASP A 231 -12.99 13.73 44.24
CA ASP A 231 -13.16 13.69 42.78
C ASP A 231 -14.67 13.72 42.43
N LEU A 232 -15.11 14.77 41.73
CA LEU A 232 -16.50 14.95 41.32
C LEU A 232 -16.72 14.63 39.83
N LEU A 233 -17.87 14.04 39.52
CA LEU A 233 -18.36 13.80 38.15
C LEU A 233 -19.38 14.86 37.76
N PHE A 234 -19.34 15.33 36.51
CA PHE A 234 -20.25 16.35 36.00
C PHE A 234 -21.32 15.71 35.10
N ARG A 235 -22.60 16.00 35.36
CA ARG A 235 -23.72 15.41 34.60
C ARG A 235 -24.79 16.45 34.32
N ASN A 236 -25.34 16.39 33.10
CA ASN A 236 -26.57 17.09 32.78
C ASN A 236 -27.76 16.42 33.47
N LEU A 237 -28.70 17.20 33.98
CA LEU A 237 -29.85 16.69 34.71
C LEU A 237 -31.15 16.94 33.96
N ASP A 238 -31.38 18.17 33.53
CA ASP A 238 -32.65 18.60 32.95
C ASP A 238 -32.41 19.73 31.94
N GLY A 239 -33.31 19.86 30.98
CA GLY A 239 -33.32 21.03 30.10
C GLY A 239 -34.60 21.16 29.29
N LYS A 240 -34.81 22.37 28.79
CA LYS A 240 -35.86 22.71 27.82
C LYS A 240 -35.27 23.62 26.76
N ALA A 241 -35.65 23.42 25.51
CA ALA A 241 -35.01 24.10 24.41
C ALA A 241 -35.91 24.19 23.17
N THR A 242 -35.55 25.08 22.25
CA THR A 242 -36.21 25.24 20.96
C THR A 242 -35.17 25.54 19.90
N ILE A 243 -35.03 24.64 18.90
CA ILE A 243 -34.27 24.93 17.68
C ILE A 243 -35.11 25.87 16.82
N LYS A 244 -34.50 26.98 16.42
CA LYS A 244 -35.11 28.07 15.64
C LYS A 244 -34.72 28.03 14.17
N ALA A 245 -33.56 27.44 13.84
CA ALA A 245 -33.07 27.29 12.47
C ALA A 245 -32.14 26.08 12.33
N GLU A 246 -32.04 25.53 11.12
CA GLU A 246 -31.10 24.46 10.79
C GLU A 246 -29.65 24.97 10.73
N VAL A 247 -28.71 24.04 10.98
CA VAL A 247 -27.29 24.23 10.68
C VAL A 247 -26.92 23.23 9.59
N LEU A 248 -26.61 23.76 8.42
CA LEU A 248 -26.28 23.02 7.21
C LEU A 248 -24.76 23.08 6.94
N PRO A 249 -24.22 22.18 6.09
CA PRO A 249 -22.92 22.39 5.46
C PRO A 249 -22.85 23.80 4.84
N GLY A 250 -21.76 24.53 5.09
CA GLY A 250 -21.58 25.90 4.61
C GLY A 250 -22.19 26.98 5.48
N SER A 251 -22.82 26.63 6.62
CA SER A 251 -23.40 27.63 7.53
C SER A 251 -22.33 28.51 8.21
N GLY A 252 -21.06 28.11 8.20
CA GLY A 252 -19.96 28.84 8.84
C GLY A 252 -19.81 28.46 10.32
N THR A 253 -19.47 29.42 11.16
CA THR A 253 -19.15 29.19 12.57
C THR A 253 -20.39 29.07 13.46
N PHE A 254 -20.46 28.03 14.30
CA PHE A 254 -21.47 27.90 15.35
C PHE A 254 -21.00 28.62 16.62
N ARG A 255 -21.68 29.72 16.96
CA ARG A 255 -21.34 30.55 18.11
C ARG A 255 -22.31 30.30 19.26
N THR A 256 -21.79 29.98 20.44
CA THR A 256 -22.59 29.69 21.63
C THR A 256 -22.29 30.66 22.75
N VAL A 257 -23.33 31.29 23.30
CA VAL A 257 -23.25 32.15 24.48
C VAL A 257 -23.91 31.44 25.65
N VAL A 258 -23.17 31.22 26.74
CA VAL A 258 -23.67 30.59 27.96
C VAL A 258 -23.55 31.54 29.13
N LYS A 259 -24.58 31.58 29.99
CA LYS A 259 -24.58 32.29 31.26
C LYS A 259 -24.94 31.35 32.41
N ILE A 260 -24.15 31.33 33.47
CA ILE A 260 -24.55 30.71 34.74
C ILE A 260 -25.61 31.60 35.40
N THR A 261 -26.82 31.08 35.58
CA THR A 261 -27.94 31.80 36.21
C THR A 261 -28.06 31.52 37.69
N ASN A 262 -27.63 30.34 38.14
CA ASN A 262 -27.67 29.93 39.54
C ASN A 262 -26.59 28.90 39.85
N ILE A 263 -26.03 28.96 41.06
CA ILE A 263 -25.15 27.94 41.64
C ILE A 263 -25.67 27.65 43.04
N SER A 264 -25.89 26.38 43.35
CA SER A 264 -26.31 25.92 44.67
C SER A 264 -25.47 24.74 45.12
N GLN A 265 -25.11 24.70 46.40
CA GLN A 265 -24.28 23.66 46.97
C GLN A 265 -25.01 23.02 48.15
N SER A 266 -25.10 21.69 48.16
CA SER A 266 -25.76 20.95 49.23
C SER A 266 -25.23 19.52 49.29
N ALA A 267 -24.89 19.04 50.49
CA ALA A 267 -24.49 17.64 50.75
C ALA A 267 -23.39 17.11 49.80
N GLY A 268 -22.35 17.90 49.56
CA GLY A 268 -21.23 17.52 48.67
C GLY A 268 -21.54 17.58 47.17
N MET A 269 -22.75 17.98 46.79
CA MET A 269 -23.16 18.19 45.40
C MET A 269 -23.23 19.67 45.08
N ILE A 270 -22.91 20.02 43.83
CA ILE A 270 -23.01 21.38 43.29
C ILE A 270 -23.98 21.32 42.12
N ILE A 271 -25.04 22.12 42.13
CA ILE A 271 -26.04 22.20 41.06
C ILE A 271 -25.96 23.59 40.43
N GLU A 272 -25.83 23.61 39.12
CA GLU A 272 -25.66 24.82 38.32
C GLU A 272 -26.73 24.90 37.24
N SER A 273 -27.30 26.09 37.08
CA SER A 273 -28.30 26.37 36.05
C SER A 273 -27.72 27.32 35.02
N PHE A 274 -28.03 27.08 33.75
CA PHE A 274 -27.49 27.80 32.62
C PHE A 274 -28.59 28.29 31.68
N SER A 275 -28.38 29.47 31.11
CA SER A 275 -29.09 29.95 29.93
C SER A 275 -28.12 29.96 28.76
N VAL A 276 -28.53 29.39 27.63
CA VAL A 276 -27.68 29.23 26.45
C VAL A 276 -28.41 29.71 25.21
N ARG A 277 -27.68 30.43 24.35
CA ARG A 277 -28.15 30.87 23.03
C ARG A 277 -27.08 30.57 22.00
N CYS A 278 -27.46 29.99 20.87
CA CYS A 278 -26.55 29.65 19.78
C CYS A 278 -26.92 30.38 18.49
N PHE A 279 -25.91 30.71 17.70
CA PHE A 279 -26.02 31.53 16.51
C PHE A 279 -25.19 30.98 15.35
N ILE A 280 -25.70 31.17 14.13
CA ILE A 280 -24.95 31.14 12.88
C ILE A 280 -24.93 32.57 12.34
N GLY A 281 -23.75 33.19 12.32
CA GLY A 281 -23.64 34.63 12.08
C GLY A 281 -24.51 35.42 13.07
N ASP A 282 -25.49 36.17 12.55
CA ASP A 282 -26.47 36.94 13.33
C ASP A 282 -27.80 36.20 13.57
N VAL A 283 -27.98 35.00 12.99
CA VAL A 283 -29.21 34.22 13.11
C VAL A 283 -29.15 33.36 14.36
N GLU A 284 -30.08 33.56 15.29
CA GLU A 284 -30.22 32.69 16.45
C GLU A 284 -30.85 31.35 16.03
N CYS A 285 -30.07 30.27 16.14
CA CYS A 285 -30.49 28.94 15.70
C CYS A 285 -30.95 28.05 16.86
N TYR A 286 -30.53 28.32 18.10
CA TYR A 286 -30.92 27.52 19.25
C TYR A 286 -31.01 28.34 20.55
N GLU A 287 -32.04 28.08 21.35
CA GLU A 287 -32.20 28.66 22.69
C GLU A 287 -32.53 27.54 23.68
N LEU A 288 -31.83 27.50 24.82
CA LEU A 288 -32.10 26.52 25.88
C LEU A 288 -31.84 27.04 27.30
N GLU A 289 -32.57 26.45 28.24
CA GLU A 289 -32.27 26.48 29.68
C GLU A 289 -31.94 25.07 30.15
N THR A 290 -30.89 24.91 30.95
CA THR A 290 -30.45 23.59 31.39
C THR A 290 -29.81 23.60 32.77
N VAL A 291 -29.79 22.43 33.42
CA VAL A 291 -29.23 22.22 34.75
C VAL A 291 -28.21 21.10 34.71
N PHE A 292 -27.04 21.35 35.28
CA PHE A 292 -26.00 20.34 35.51
C PHE A 292 -25.71 20.21 37.01
N GLY A 293 -25.04 19.12 37.36
CA GLY A 293 -24.46 18.99 38.69
C GLY A 293 -23.12 18.29 38.73
N PHE A 294 -22.33 18.66 39.73
CA PHE A 294 -21.18 17.91 40.20
C PHE A 294 -21.60 16.98 41.33
N PHE A 295 -21.20 15.71 41.21
CA PHE A 295 -21.61 14.64 42.11
C PHE A 295 -20.41 13.79 42.53
N PRO A 296 -20.31 13.39 43.81
CA PRO A 296 -19.32 12.39 44.21
C PRO A 296 -19.66 11.04 43.58
N LYS A 297 -18.65 10.21 43.30
CA LYS A 297 -18.83 8.87 42.69
C LYS A 297 -19.85 8.01 43.45
N ALA A 298 -19.92 8.13 44.78
CA ALA A 298 -20.87 7.40 45.62
C ALA A 298 -22.35 7.66 45.26
N ALA A 299 -22.67 8.84 44.70
CA ALA A 299 -24.03 9.17 44.25
C ALA A 299 -24.51 8.29 43.08
N PHE A 300 -23.60 7.59 42.40
CA PHE A 300 -23.90 6.76 41.22
C PHE A 300 -24.07 5.26 41.54
N VAL A 301 -23.65 4.79 42.72
CA VAL A 301 -23.66 3.36 43.07
C VAL A 301 -25.09 2.79 43.19
N ASN A 302 -26.06 3.59 43.65
CA ASN A 302 -27.44 3.15 43.92
C ASN A 302 -28.50 4.07 43.28
N GLN A 303 -28.27 4.52 42.04
CA GLN A 303 -29.25 5.39 41.37
C GLN A 303 -30.59 4.67 41.20
N VAL A 304 -31.70 5.30 41.58
CA VAL A 304 -33.04 4.67 41.52
C VAL A 304 -33.67 4.78 40.12
N GLY A 305 -33.26 5.76 39.31
CA GLY A 305 -33.90 6.04 38.01
C GLY A 305 -35.01 7.09 38.12
N LEU A 306 -35.73 7.29 37.02
CA LEU A 306 -36.99 8.03 36.97
C LEU A 306 -38.15 7.15 37.47
N PRO A 307 -39.22 7.74 38.05
CA PRO A 307 -40.42 7.00 38.44
C PRO A 307 -41.03 6.21 37.27
N ILE A 308 -41.53 5.01 37.53
CA ILE A 308 -42.14 4.13 36.53
C ILE A 308 -43.65 4.04 36.78
N THR A 309 -44.47 4.37 35.79
CA THR A 309 -45.94 4.17 35.86
C THR A 309 -46.33 2.79 35.32
N PRO A 310 -47.54 2.28 35.60
CA PRO A 310 -48.01 1.01 35.04
C PRO A 310 -47.95 0.95 33.51
N GLU A 311 -48.23 2.06 32.81
CA GLU A 311 -48.18 2.12 31.33
C GLU A 311 -46.75 2.02 30.80
N HIS A 312 -45.79 2.71 31.44
CA HIS A 312 -44.37 2.59 31.11
C HIS A 312 -43.88 1.15 31.27
N ARG A 313 -44.31 0.47 32.34
CA ARG A 313 -43.93 -0.91 32.58
C ARG A 313 -44.58 -1.85 31.57
N ALA A 314 -45.87 -1.66 31.28
CA ALA A 314 -46.60 -2.47 30.32
C ALA A 314 -46.00 -2.40 28.91
N LEU A 315 -45.60 -1.21 28.43
CA LEU A 315 -44.96 -1.07 27.11
C LEU A 315 -43.56 -1.69 27.07
N MET A 316 -42.77 -1.51 28.14
CA MET A 316 -41.43 -2.13 28.21
C MET A 316 -41.49 -3.65 28.31
N ASP A 317 -42.48 -4.22 29.00
CA ASP A 317 -42.64 -5.66 29.19
C ASP A 317 -43.53 -6.32 28.11
N ALA A 318 -44.04 -5.54 27.14
CA ALA A 318 -44.88 -6.05 26.06
C ALA A 318 -44.15 -7.17 25.27
N PRO A 319 -44.86 -8.21 24.79
CA PRO A 319 -44.24 -9.23 23.96
C PRO A 319 -43.72 -8.61 22.66
N THR A 320 -42.61 -9.16 22.16
CA THR A 320 -42.10 -8.80 20.84
C THR A 320 -43.13 -9.16 19.77
N ASN A 321 -43.62 -8.18 19.01
CA ASN A 321 -44.61 -8.38 17.94
C ASN A 321 -44.09 -8.01 16.54
N VAL A 322 -42.95 -7.32 16.48
CA VAL A 322 -42.16 -7.04 15.28
C VAL A 322 -40.68 -7.28 15.61
N ASP A 323 -39.87 -7.63 14.63
CA ASP A 323 -38.43 -7.88 14.80
C ASP A 323 -37.68 -7.24 13.63
N VAL A 324 -37.55 -5.91 13.67
CA VAL A 324 -36.83 -5.14 12.65
C VAL A 324 -35.42 -4.91 13.15
N ASP A 325 -34.46 -5.70 12.66
CA ASP A 325 -33.05 -5.63 13.04
C ASP A 325 -32.24 -4.81 12.01
N PHE A 326 -31.87 -3.60 12.40
CA PHE A 326 -31.10 -2.68 11.57
C PHE A 326 -29.62 -3.10 11.42
N THR A 327 -29.12 -4.01 12.27
CA THR A 327 -27.77 -4.56 12.12
C THR A 327 -27.70 -5.60 10.99
N GLN A 328 -28.82 -6.23 10.67
CA GLN A 328 -28.92 -7.24 9.62
C GLN A 328 -29.57 -6.72 8.33
N ASP A 329 -30.59 -5.88 8.44
CA ASP A 329 -31.33 -5.35 7.29
C ASP A 329 -31.35 -3.81 7.28
N ARG A 330 -30.32 -3.24 6.66
CA ARG A 330 -30.17 -1.79 6.48
C ARG A 330 -31.25 -1.18 5.59
N SER A 331 -31.95 -1.95 4.76
CA SER A 331 -33.00 -1.42 3.88
C SER A 331 -34.18 -0.85 4.69
N ARG A 332 -34.38 -1.35 5.92
CA ARG A 332 -35.39 -0.88 6.87
C ARG A 332 -35.08 0.48 7.49
N CYS A 333 -33.89 1.02 7.26
CA CYS A 333 -33.54 2.38 7.69
C CYS A 333 -34.14 3.48 6.79
N GLY A 334 -34.82 3.13 5.68
CA GLY A 334 -35.27 4.09 4.67
C GLY A 334 -34.26 4.25 3.53
N SER A 335 -34.56 5.13 2.57
CA SER A 335 -33.77 5.31 1.35
C SER A 335 -33.73 6.78 0.93
N GLY A 336 -32.74 7.16 0.10
CA GLY A 336 -32.54 8.56 -0.27
C GLY A 336 -32.23 9.42 0.97
N ALA A 337 -32.69 10.68 0.99
CA ALA A 337 -32.52 11.59 2.13
C ALA A 337 -33.53 11.37 3.27
N LEU A 338 -34.59 10.58 3.03
CA LEU A 338 -35.55 10.18 4.05
C LEU A 338 -35.16 8.81 4.63
N ARG A 339 -34.18 8.84 5.52
CA ARG A 339 -33.63 7.64 6.17
C ARG A 339 -33.12 7.93 7.58
N LEU A 340 -32.98 6.88 8.39
CA LEU A 340 -32.26 6.89 9.65
C LEU A 340 -30.75 7.09 9.42
N ALA A 341 -30.03 7.38 10.50
CA ALA A 341 -28.58 7.59 10.47
C ALA A 341 -27.78 6.32 10.08
N ASN A 342 -26.55 6.54 9.62
CA ASN A 342 -25.54 5.52 9.37
C ASN A 342 -24.93 4.99 10.68
N PRO A 343 -24.20 3.85 10.66
CA PRO A 343 -23.83 3.12 11.87
C PRO A 343 -23.14 3.92 12.98
N MET A 344 -22.38 4.99 12.66
CA MET A 344 -21.72 5.78 13.71
C MET A 344 -22.69 6.60 14.56
N LEU A 345 -23.83 7.01 14.00
CA LEU A 345 -24.90 7.78 14.65
C LEU A 345 -26.19 6.97 14.87
N LEU A 346 -26.27 5.73 14.38
CA LEU A 346 -27.44 4.89 14.58
C LEU A 346 -27.47 4.36 16.03
N MET A 347 -28.43 4.84 16.81
CA MET A 347 -28.58 4.52 18.23
C MET A 347 -29.66 3.47 18.51
N LEU A 348 -30.11 2.77 17.47
CA LEU A 348 -31.06 1.66 17.53
C LEU A 348 -30.49 0.45 16.80
N ASP A 349 -30.47 -0.71 17.45
CA ASP A 349 -30.14 -1.97 16.75
C ASP A 349 -31.41 -2.63 16.24
N ARG A 350 -32.50 -2.56 17.01
CA ARG A 350 -33.71 -3.34 16.72
C ARG A 350 -35.00 -2.69 17.22
N VAL A 351 -36.07 -2.74 16.42
CA VAL A 351 -37.43 -2.44 16.87
C VAL A 351 -38.12 -3.74 17.24
N THR A 352 -38.52 -3.89 18.50
CA THR A 352 -39.11 -5.11 19.06
C THR A 352 -40.59 -5.00 19.36
N HIS A 353 -41.15 -3.79 19.39
CA HIS A 353 -42.59 -3.60 19.50
C HIS A 353 -43.06 -2.46 18.61
N TYR A 354 -44.14 -2.69 17.86
CA TYR A 354 -44.83 -1.65 17.09
C TYR A 354 -46.33 -1.93 17.07
N ASP A 355 -47.12 -1.01 17.61
CA ASP A 355 -48.58 -0.99 17.49
C ASP A 355 -48.97 0.39 16.95
N PRO A 356 -49.41 0.52 15.68
CA PRO A 356 -49.76 1.82 15.10
C PRO A 356 -51.05 2.43 15.66
N GLN A 357 -51.85 1.67 16.43
CA GLN A 357 -53.09 2.15 17.07
C GLN A 357 -52.99 2.15 18.60
N GLY A 358 -51.80 1.88 19.14
CA GLY A 358 -51.53 1.83 20.57
C GLY A 358 -51.47 3.22 21.23
N GLY A 359 -51.39 3.23 22.57
CA GLY A 359 -51.27 4.46 23.36
C GLY A 359 -52.61 5.11 23.69
N LYS A 360 -52.61 6.13 24.55
CA LYS A 360 -53.84 6.82 25.00
C LYS A 360 -54.45 7.66 23.88
N ALA A 361 -53.63 8.16 22.96
CA ALA A 361 -54.09 8.90 21.78
C ALA A 361 -54.55 7.98 20.63
N GLY A 362 -54.24 6.68 20.67
CA GLY A 362 -54.52 5.74 19.59
C GLY A 362 -53.73 6.00 18.30
N LEU A 363 -52.58 6.67 18.41
CA LEU A 363 -51.73 7.07 17.28
C LEU A 363 -50.44 6.25 17.18
N GLY A 364 -50.17 5.40 18.18
CA GLY A 364 -49.15 4.37 18.11
C GLY A 364 -48.23 4.28 19.32
N THR A 365 -47.70 3.10 19.58
CA THR A 365 -46.67 2.81 20.60
C THR A 365 -45.54 1.97 20.02
N LEU A 366 -44.31 2.27 20.42
CA LEU A 366 -43.10 1.60 19.93
C LEU A 366 -42.14 1.22 21.06
N ARG A 367 -41.38 0.14 20.87
CA ARG A 367 -40.20 -0.22 21.67
C ARG A 367 -39.06 -0.63 20.75
N ALA A 368 -37.88 -0.08 21.01
CA ALA A 368 -36.62 -0.45 20.36
C ALA A 368 -35.51 -0.72 21.38
N GLU A 369 -34.47 -1.43 20.94
CA GLU A 369 -33.35 -1.86 21.76
C GLU A 369 -32.02 -1.58 21.05
N LYS A 370 -30.97 -1.35 21.84
CA LYS A 370 -29.57 -1.32 21.39
C LYS A 370 -28.72 -2.06 22.42
N TYR A 371 -27.84 -2.94 21.95
CA TYR A 371 -26.86 -3.59 22.80
C TYR A 371 -25.72 -2.62 23.12
N VAL A 372 -25.28 -2.61 24.37
CA VAL A 372 -24.15 -1.79 24.80
C VAL A 372 -22.87 -2.50 24.40
N ASP A 373 -22.11 -1.88 23.51
CA ASP A 373 -20.75 -2.32 23.17
C ASP A 373 -19.74 -1.38 23.86
N PRO A 374 -18.94 -1.89 24.83
CA PRO A 374 -17.91 -1.11 25.52
C PRO A 374 -16.91 -0.40 24.59
N ASP A 375 -16.73 -0.90 23.37
CA ASP A 375 -15.78 -0.36 22.39
C ASP A 375 -16.36 0.76 21.51
N GLU A 376 -17.63 1.14 21.69
CA GLU A 376 -18.23 2.25 20.96
C GLU A 376 -17.45 3.56 21.16
N TRP A 377 -17.31 4.31 20.06
CA TRP A 377 -16.43 5.46 19.97
C TRP A 377 -16.72 6.52 21.04
N PHE A 378 -18.00 6.70 21.40
CA PHE A 378 -18.42 7.74 22.33
C PHE A 378 -18.00 7.45 23.78
N PHE A 379 -17.75 6.20 24.18
CA PHE A 379 -17.25 5.92 25.53
C PHE A 379 -15.81 6.44 25.73
N LYS A 380 -15.01 6.45 24.65
CA LYS A 380 -13.64 6.97 24.64
C LYS A 380 -13.61 8.48 24.38
N ALA A 381 -14.55 8.99 23.58
CA ALA A 381 -14.60 10.41 23.22
C ALA A 381 -15.32 11.29 24.25
N HIS A 382 -16.39 10.82 24.91
CA HIS A 382 -17.28 11.71 25.68
C HIS A 382 -16.65 12.27 26.96
N PHE A 383 -16.07 11.46 27.85
CA PHE A 383 -15.28 11.97 28.97
C PHE A 383 -14.10 11.03 29.27
N PHE A 384 -12.88 11.54 29.09
CA PHE A 384 -11.66 10.82 29.48
C PHE A 384 -11.66 10.55 30.99
N GLN A 385 -11.36 9.31 31.39
CA GLN A 385 -11.40 8.79 32.76
C GLN A 385 -12.80 8.65 33.41
N ASP A 386 -13.87 8.87 32.64
CA ASP A 386 -15.27 8.73 33.07
C ASP A 386 -16.16 8.23 31.91
N PRO A 387 -15.94 7.00 31.42
CA PRO A 387 -16.61 6.51 30.21
C PRO A 387 -18.13 6.37 30.45
N VAL A 388 -18.90 7.18 29.73
CA VAL A 388 -20.35 7.24 29.82
C VAL A 388 -20.94 7.67 28.48
N GLN A 389 -22.08 7.12 28.07
CA GLN A 389 -22.76 7.57 26.85
C GLN A 389 -23.24 9.03 26.98
N PRO A 390 -23.04 9.88 25.96
CA PRO A 390 -23.68 11.19 25.87
C PRO A 390 -25.21 11.11 26.02
N GLY A 391 -25.77 11.98 26.85
CA GLY A 391 -27.22 12.11 27.00
C GLY A 391 -27.91 12.50 25.69
N SER A 392 -27.24 13.34 24.90
CA SER A 392 -27.61 13.77 23.56
C SER A 392 -27.87 12.59 22.60
N LEU A 393 -27.03 11.56 22.60
CA LEU A 393 -27.24 10.34 21.82
C LEU A 393 -28.44 9.51 22.30
N GLY A 394 -28.76 9.56 23.59
CA GLY A 394 -29.97 8.88 24.09
C GLY A 394 -31.27 9.55 23.65
N ILE A 395 -31.27 10.87 23.49
CA ILE A 395 -32.41 11.58 22.89
C ILE A 395 -32.48 11.32 21.38
N GLU A 396 -31.33 11.24 20.70
CA GLU A 396 -31.25 10.84 19.30
C GLU A 396 -31.85 9.45 19.05
N ALA A 397 -31.60 8.48 19.94
CA ALA A 397 -32.25 7.16 19.88
C ALA A 397 -33.79 7.25 19.88
N MET A 398 -34.36 8.17 20.65
CA MET A 398 -35.80 8.42 20.67
C MET A 398 -36.26 9.07 19.35
N LEU A 399 -35.50 10.04 18.82
CA LEU A 399 -35.81 10.67 17.53
C LEU A 399 -35.78 9.66 16.39
N GLN A 400 -34.80 8.76 16.36
CA GLN A 400 -34.72 7.70 15.36
C GLN A 400 -35.90 6.73 15.45
N LEU A 401 -36.41 6.45 16.66
CA LEU A 401 -37.61 5.63 16.82
C LEU A 401 -38.87 6.35 16.31
N LEU A 402 -38.92 7.67 16.44
CA LEU A 402 -39.99 8.50 15.85
C LEU A 402 -39.87 8.56 14.32
N GLN A 403 -38.66 8.72 13.79
CA GLN A 403 -38.39 8.65 12.34
C GLN A 403 -38.82 7.30 11.77
N PHE A 404 -38.52 6.19 12.47
CA PHE A 404 -39.00 4.87 12.10
C PHE A 404 -40.53 4.80 12.03
N HIS A 405 -41.25 5.34 13.03
CA HIS A 405 -42.71 5.43 12.96
C HIS A 405 -43.19 6.19 11.70
N MET A 406 -42.57 7.32 11.39
CA MET A 406 -42.95 8.13 10.23
C MET A 406 -42.65 7.44 8.88
N LEU A 407 -41.58 6.64 8.81
CA LEU A 407 -41.24 5.80 7.65
C LEU A 407 -42.28 4.68 7.47
N GLU A 408 -42.62 3.95 8.54
CA GLU A 408 -43.59 2.85 8.48
C GLU A 408 -45.01 3.34 8.14
N GLN A 409 -45.34 4.59 8.47
CA GLN A 409 -46.60 5.23 8.09
C GLN A 409 -46.55 5.90 6.70
N ASP A 410 -45.44 5.80 5.98
CA ASP A 410 -45.22 6.40 4.64
C ASP A 410 -45.58 7.90 4.61
N MET A 411 -45.25 8.62 5.68
CA MET A 411 -45.66 10.02 5.85
C MET A 411 -45.01 10.96 4.83
N GLY A 412 -43.86 10.59 4.26
CA GLY A 412 -43.13 11.39 3.28
C GLY A 412 -43.70 11.36 1.86
N ARG A 413 -44.68 10.49 1.56
CA ARG A 413 -45.17 10.25 0.18
C ARG A 413 -45.65 11.48 -0.58
N SER A 414 -46.15 12.50 0.12
CA SER A 414 -46.69 13.73 -0.47
C SER A 414 -45.69 14.89 -0.49
N VAL A 415 -44.46 14.64 -0.03
CA VAL A 415 -43.39 15.63 0.04
C VAL A 415 -42.40 15.35 -1.08
N GLU A 416 -42.14 16.35 -1.91
CA GLU A 416 -41.15 16.23 -2.99
C GLU A 416 -39.73 16.14 -2.41
N ASN A 417 -38.97 15.12 -2.79
CA ASN A 417 -37.62 14.85 -2.29
C ASN A 417 -37.55 14.94 -0.75
N PRO A 418 -38.24 14.05 -0.02
CA PRO A 418 -38.41 14.19 1.41
C PRO A 418 -37.09 13.95 2.16
N ARG A 419 -36.93 14.65 3.29
CA ARG A 419 -35.89 14.40 4.29
C ARG A 419 -36.42 14.69 5.70
N PHE A 420 -35.75 14.18 6.72
CA PHE A 420 -35.97 14.61 8.09
C PHE A 420 -35.26 15.95 8.37
N GLU A 421 -35.90 16.82 9.15
CA GLU A 421 -35.21 17.91 9.87
C GLU A 421 -34.42 17.33 11.06
N PRO A 422 -33.47 18.07 11.68
CA PRO A 422 -32.77 17.60 12.88
C PRO A 422 -33.71 17.19 14.02
N ILE A 423 -34.76 17.98 14.20
CA ILE A 423 -35.90 17.81 15.10
C ILE A 423 -37.03 18.66 14.51
N ALA A 424 -38.28 18.55 14.96
CA ALA A 424 -39.33 19.48 14.54
C ALA A 424 -38.98 20.92 14.95
N ILE A 425 -38.51 21.73 13.99
CA ILE A 425 -38.04 23.10 14.25
C ILE A 425 -39.21 23.97 14.70
N GLY A 426 -38.94 24.84 15.68
CA GLY A 426 -39.93 25.69 16.34
C GLY A 426 -40.75 24.99 17.42
N HIS A 427 -40.68 23.66 17.51
CA HIS A 427 -41.31 22.91 18.61
C HIS A 427 -40.39 22.90 19.84
N GLN A 428 -40.96 23.18 21.01
CA GLN A 428 -40.20 23.10 22.26
C GLN A 428 -40.07 21.65 22.71
N HIS A 429 -38.84 21.21 22.93
CA HIS A 429 -38.51 19.93 23.52
C HIS A 429 -37.94 20.11 24.93
N SER A 430 -38.05 19.06 25.74
CA SER A 430 -37.45 19.00 27.07
C SER A 430 -36.97 17.59 27.38
N TRP A 431 -36.01 17.49 28.29
CA TRP A 431 -35.48 16.21 28.72
C TRP A 431 -35.18 16.22 30.23
N LYS A 432 -35.21 15.02 30.82
CA LYS A 432 -34.74 14.75 32.18
C LYS A 432 -33.87 13.50 32.18
N TYR A 433 -32.77 13.56 32.92
CA TYR A 433 -31.81 12.47 33.10
C TYR A 433 -31.69 12.14 34.58
N ARG A 434 -31.97 10.88 34.97
CA ARG A 434 -31.75 10.35 36.33
C ARG A 434 -31.10 8.98 36.26
N GLY A 435 -29.96 8.91 35.60
CA GLY A 435 -29.16 7.69 35.44
C GLY A 435 -28.12 7.87 34.34
N GLN A 436 -27.38 6.81 34.05
CA GLN A 436 -26.32 6.82 33.04
C GLN A 436 -26.19 5.45 32.36
N VAL A 437 -25.68 5.45 31.13
CA VAL A 437 -25.25 4.25 30.42
C VAL A 437 -23.73 4.20 30.47
N VAL A 438 -23.19 3.15 31.08
CA VAL A 438 -21.75 2.90 31.25
C VAL A 438 -21.36 1.60 30.55
N PRO A 439 -20.07 1.37 30.25
CA PRO A 439 -19.62 0.21 29.48
C PRO A 439 -20.03 -1.17 30.05
N THR A 440 -20.30 -1.28 31.36
CA THR A 440 -20.73 -2.54 31.98
C THR A 440 -22.22 -2.86 31.81
N ASN A 441 -23.02 -1.91 31.30
CA ASN A 441 -24.43 -2.16 30.99
C ASN A 441 -24.55 -3.11 29.78
N LYS A 442 -25.74 -3.68 29.56
CA LYS A 442 -25.94 -4.69 28.51
C LYS A 442 -26.89 -4.22 27.42
N VAL A 443 -28.02 -3.64 27.80
CA VAL A 443 -29.08 -3.27 26.84
C VAL A 443 -29.67 -1.91 27.17
N ILE A 444 -29.75 -1.07 26.16
CA ILE A 444 -30.51 0.17 26.13
C ILE A 444 -31.88 -0.14 25.51
N GLY A 445 -32.96 0.33 26.12
CA GLY A 445 -34.32 0.26 25.59
C GLY A 445 -34.92 1.64 25.38
N SER A 446 -35.56 1.88 24.25
CA SER A 446 -36.29 3.12 23.95
C SER A 446 -37.78 2.81 23.79
N THR A 447 -38.63 3.47 24.57
CA THR A 447 -40.10 3.31 24.50
C THR A 447 -40.76 4.61 24.10
N MET A 448 -41.78 4.55 23.25
CA MET A 448 -42.44 5.72 22.69
C MET A 448 -43.96 5.57 22.60
N GLU A 449 -44.69 6.65 22.87
CA GLU A 449 -46.13 6.81 22.58
C GLU A 449 -46.31 8.06 21.70
N ILE A 450 -46.91 7.88 20.52
CA ILE A 450 -47.24 8.97 19.60
C ILE A 450 -48.45 9.72 20.15
N THR A 451 -48.33 11.04 20.29
CA THR A 451 -49.38 11.89 20.86
C THR A 451 -50.06 12.78 19.82
N GLU A 452 -49.38 13.06 18.72
CA GLU A 452 -49.90 13.90 17.63
C GLU A 452 -49.26 13.52 16.30
N VAL A 453 -50.06 13.52 15.23
CA VAL A 453 -49.61 13.39 13.84
C VAL A 453 -50.41 14.37 13.01
N GLY A 454 -49.76 15.11 12.11
CA GLY A 454 -50.43 16.10 11.30
C GLY A 454 -49.59 16.62 10.14
N THR A 455 -50.07 17.69 9.53
CA THR A 455 -49.38 18.46 8.50
C THR A 455 -49.37 19.92 8.97
N ASP A 456 -48.20 20.55 8.92
CA ASP A 456 -48.08 21.96 9.31
C ASP A 456 -48.66 22.90 8.24
N PRO A 457 -48.74 24.23 8.50
CA PRO A 457 -49.30 25.19 7.56
C PRO A 457 -48.61 25.23 6.18
N ASP A 458 -47.34 24.81 6.10
CA ASP A 458 -46.53 24.80 4.88
C ASP A 458 -46.64 23.45 4.13
N GLY A 459 -47.46 22.53 4.63
CA GLY A 459 -47.71 21.23 3.99
C GLY A 459 -46.74 20.13 4.42
N ALA A 460 -45.88 20.37 5.41
CA ALA A 460 -44.90 19.39 5.89
C ALA A 460 -45.51 18.44 6.96
N PRO A 461 -45.46 17.11 6.75
CA PRO A 461 -45.90 16.13 7.73
C PRO A 461 -45.04 16.14 8.99
N PHE A 462 -45.67 16.03 10.16
CA PHE A 462 -44.97 15.97 11.46
C PHE A 462 -45.61 14.93 12.39
N ALA A 463 -44.81 14.46 13.35
CA ALA A 463 -45.25 13.63 14.46
C ALA A 463 -44.63 14.12 15.77
N ILE A 464 -45.39 14.02 16.87
CA ILE A 464 -44.95 14.36 18.24
C ILE A 464 -45.21 13.17 19.15
N ALA A 465 -44.26 12.89 20.04
CA ALA A 465 -44.31 11.74 20.92
C ALA A 465 -43.82 12.04 22.35
N LYS A 466 -44.26 11.18 23.27
CA LYS A 466 -43.66 10.99 24.59
C LYS A 466 -42.69 9.82 24.52
N ALA A 467 -41.48 10.00 25.01
CA ALA A 467 -40.45 8.97 24.95
C ALA A 467 -39.70 8.77 26.27
N SER A 468 -39.16 7.59 26.47
CA SER A 468 -38.30 7.25 27.61
C SER A 468 -37.22 6.27 27.19
N LEU A 469 -36.05 6.42 27.81
CA LEU A 469 -34.90 5.54 27.59
C LEU A 469 -34.57 4.80 28.89
N TRP A 470 -34.24 3.54 28.72
CA TRP A 470 -34.02 2.55 29.75
C TRP A 470 -32.63 1.95 29.58
N VAL A 471 -32.00 1.59 30.68
CA VAL A 471 -30.77 0.79 30.68
C VAL A 471 -30.95 -0.37 31.63
N ASP A 472 -30.76 -1.59 31.14
CA ASP A 472 -30.96 -2.84 31.91
C ASP A 472 -32.27 -2.85 32.71
N GLY A 473 -33.36 -2.36 32.10
CA GLY A 473 -34.70 -2.29 32.68
C GLY A 473 -34.96 -1.12 33.63
N LYS A 474 -33.98 -0.25 33.91
CA LYS A 474 -34.15 0.99 34.69
C LYS A 474 -34.43 2.18 33.77
N ARG A 475 -35.51 2.92 34.04
CA ARG A 475 -35.85 4.15 33.30
C ARG A 475 -34.90 5.27 33.72
N ILE A 476 -34.14 5.81 32.77
CA ILE A 476 -33.13 6.84 33.07
C ILE A 476 -33.43 8.16 32.40
N TYR A 477 -33.99 8.18 31.17
CA TYR A 477 -34.33 9.43 30.47
C TYR A 477 -35.83 9.55 30.23
N GLU A 478 -36.32 10.79 30.22
CA GLU A 478 -37.69 11.16 29.83
C GLU A 478 -37.64 12.35 28.88
N ALA A 479 -38.30 12.23 27.73
CA ALA A 479 -38.61 13.33 26.82
C ALA A 479 -40.14 13.43 26.70
N PRO A 480 -40.80 14.34 27.45
CA PRO A 480 -42.26 14.39 27.54
C PRO A 480 -42.93 14.97 26.29
N SER A 481 -42.15 15.59 25.40
CA SER A 481 -42.60 16.09 24.10
C SER A 481 -41.38 16.20 23.20
N ILE A 482 -41.30 15.31 22.21
CA ILE A 482 -40.28 15.33 21.18
C ILE A 482 -40.94 15.19 19.81
N GLY A 483 -40.51 15.99 18.84
CA GLY A 483 -41.17 16.07 17.53
C GLY A 483 -40.21 15.87 16.38
N MET A 484 -40.73 15.34 15.27
CA MET A 484 -40.00 15.17 14.01
C MET A 484 -40.87 15.65 12.84
N ARG A 485 -40.24 16.26 11.84
CA ARG A 485 -40.91 16.78 10.64
C ARG A 485 -40.19 16.27 9.38
N ILE A 486 -40.98 16.00 8.34
CA ILE A 486 -40.48 15.67 7.00
C ILE A 486 -40.66 16.90 6.10
N VAL A 487 -39.57 17.38 5.52
CA VAL A 487 -39.56 18.58 4.67
C VAL A 487 -38.99 18.28 3.27
N PRO A 488 -39.36 19.08 2.24
CA PRO A 488 -38.74 18.97 0.92
C PRO A 488 -37.25 19.32 0.96
N ALA A 489 -36.44 18.64 0.15
CA ALA A 489 -35.01 18.92 -0.02
C ALA A 489 -34.68 20.34 -0.59
N GLY A 490 -35.68 21.19 -0.86
CA GLY A 490 -35.51 22.56 -1.36
C GLY A 490 -36.13 23.68 -0.50
N SER A 491 -36.59 23.38 0.72
CA SER A 491 -37.25 24.36 1.61
C SER A 491 -36.31 25.12 2.56
N ALA A 492 -35.01 24.80 2.55
CA ALA A 492 -33.96 25.67 3.05
C ALA A 492 -33.55 26.68 1.95
N PRO A 493 -32.98 27.85 2.27
CA PRO A 493 -32.26 28.66 1.28
C PRO A 493 -31.34 27.72 0.51
N GLN A 494 -31.49 27.66 -0.81
CA GLN A 494 -30.77 26.70 -1.62
C GLN A 494 -29.27 26.76 -1.31
N PRO A 495 -28.63 25.63 -0.95
CA PRO A 495 -27.22 25.51 -1.20
C PRO A 495 -27.04 25.74 -2.70
N THR A 496 -26.09 26.60 -3.04
CA THR A 496 -25.66 26.86 -4.41
C THR A 496 -25.54 25.50 -5.15
N PRO A 497 -26.13 25.34 -6.35
CA PRO A 497 -26.18 24.02 -6.99
C PRO A 497 -24.76 23.52 -7.27
N GLY A 498 -24.40 22.40 -6.65
CA GLY A 498 -23.19 21.66 -7.01
C GLY A 498 -22.56 20.81 -5.90
N LYS A 499 -23.29 19.97 -5.17
CA LYS A 499 -22.70 19.16 -4.07
C LYS A 499 -23.04 17.66 -4.06
N ASP A 500 -23.49 17.08 -5.17
CA ASP A 500 -23.43 15.62 -5.30
C ASP A 500 -22.05 15.24 -5.86
N PRO A 501 -21.26 14.41 -5.15
CA PRO A 501 -20.06 13.82 -5.73
C PRO A 501 -20.44 13.02 -6.98
N SER A 502 -19.59 13.06 -8.00
CA SER A 502 -19.75 12.14 -9.13
C SER A 502 -19.73 10.68 -8.65
N PRO A 503 -20.33 9.75 -9.41
CA PRO A 503 -20.14 8.32 -9.16
C PRO A 503 -18.65 7.97 -9.03
N GLU A 504 -18.33 7.00 -8.17
CA GLU A 504 -16.97 6.47 -8.06
C GLU A 504 -16.55 5.81 -9.39
N GLU A 505 -15.37 6.20 -9.88
CA GLU A 505 -14.72 5.64 -11.06
C GLU A 505 -13.49 4.83 -10.61
N THR A 506 -13.32 3.61 -11.13
CA THR A 506 -12.08 2.84 -10.91
C THR A 506 -11.19 2.95 -12.14
N LEU A 507 -9.97 3.46 -11.95
CA LEU A 507 -8.99 3.65 -13.03
C LEU A 507 -8.12 2.39 -13.19
N ASP A 508 -8.74 1.31 -13.65
CA ASP A 508 -8.06 0.02 -13.87
C ASP A 508 -7.41 -0.03 -15.26
N PRO A 509 -6.06 -0.11 -15.36
CA PRO A 509 -5.36 -0.23 -16.64
C PRO A 509 -5.75 -1.47 -17.45
N LYS A 510 -6.23 -2.54 -16.81
CA LYS A 510 -6.68 -3.76 -17.52
C LYS A 510 -7.98 -3.52 -18.28
N ALA A 511 -8.89 -2.73 -17.70
CA ALA A 511 -10.14 -2.34 -18.33
C ALA A 511 -9.94 -1.14 -19.28
N LEU A 512 -9.04 -0.23 -18.91
CA LEU A 512 -8.76 1.03 -19.59
C LEU A 512 -7.32 1.03 -20.10
N SER A 513 -7.06 0.27 -21.17
CA SER A 513 -5.71 0.04 -21.70
C SER A 513 -4.94 1.32 -22.03
N TRP A 514 -5.62 2.40 -22.38
CA TRP A 514 -5.00 3.71 -22.65
C TRP A 514 -4.26 4.28 -21.43
N LEU A 515 -4.64 3.93 -20.19
CA LEU A 515 -3.91 4.37 -18.99
C LEU A 515 -2.48 3.83 -18.96
N GLY A 516 -2.25 2.66 -19.55
CA GLY A 516 -0.92 2.06 -19.66
C GLY A 516 0.03 2.84 -20.58
N ASP A 517 -0.51 3.68 -21.48
CA ASP A 517 0.25 4.45 -22.45
C ASP A 517 0.69 5.83 -21.91
N HIS A 518 0.38 6.19 -20.67
CA HIS A 518 0.90 7.41 -20.04
C HIS A 518 1.78 7.07 -18.84
N GLN A 519 3.10 6.99 -19.09
CA GLN A 519 4.11 6.55 -18.11
C GLN A 519 5.20 7.62 -17.92
N PRO A 520 5.03 8.62 -17.05
CA PRO A 520 5.94 9.77 -16.91
C PRO A 520 7.41 9.44 -16.68
N THR A 521 7.68 8.26 -16.10
CA THR A 521 9.02 7.73 -15.82
C THR A 521 9.38 6.51 -16.67
N PHE A 522 8.60 6.18 -17.71
CA PHE A 522 8.67 4.95 -18.51
C PHE A 522 8.47 3.64 -17.72
N THR A 523 8.04 3.73 -16.45
CA THR A 523 7.90 2.55 -15.57
C THR A 523 6.50 2.39 -15.00
N VAL A 524 5.96 3.43 -14.35
CA VAL A 524 4.68 3.36 -13.64
C VAL A 524 3.65 4.18 -14.42
N PRO A 525 2.51 3.60 -14.82
CA PRO A 525 1.44 4.36 -15.45
C PRO A 525 0.82 5.32 -14.44
N ALA A 526 0.44 6.50 -14.89
CA ALA A 526 -0.21 7.51 -14.07
C ALA A 526 -1.27 8.26 -14.87
N LEU A 527 -2.33 8.72 -14.20
CA LEU A 527 -3.35 9.55 -14.83
C LEU A 527 -2.74 10.91 -15.22
N PRO A 528 -2.87 11.37 -16.49
CA PRO A 528 -2.41 12.69 -16.91
C PRO A 528 -3.10 13.81 -16.14
N MET A 529 -2.41 14.92 -15.88
CA MET A 529 -3.02 16.10 -15.26
C MET A 529 -4.23 16.57 -16.07
N MET A 530 -4.12 16.59 -17.40
CA MET A 530 -5.22 17.05 -18.26
C MET A 530 -6.44 16.11 -18.24
N SER A 531 -6.25 14.82 -17.92
CA SER A 531 -7.36 13.92 -17.61
C SER A 531 -8.01 14.20 -16.25
N MET A 532 -7.28 14.78 -15.30
CA MET A 532 -7.87 15.30 -14.06
C MET A 532 -8.67 16.57 -14.36
N VAL A 533 -8.12 17.49 -15.15
CA VAL A 533 -8.82 18.72 -15.60
C VAL A 533 -10.11 18.37 -16.33
N ASP A 534 -10.08 17.41 -17.26
CA ASP A 534 -11.25 16.93 -17.99
C ASP A 534 -12.39 16.48 -17.04
N ARG A 535 -12.05 15.79 -15.95
CA ARG A 535 -13.02 15.37 -14.93
C ARG A 535 -13.59 16.55 -14.13
N LEU A 536 -12.74 17.52 -13.78
CA LEU A 536 -13.19 18.76 -13.11
C LEU A 536 -14.13 19.57 -14.00
N VAL A 537 -13.81 19.70 -15.29
CA VAL A 537 -14.68 20.35 -16.28
C VAL A 537 -15.97 19.56 -16.48
N GLY A 538 -15.89 18.24 -16.64
CA GLY A 538 -17.06 17.38 -16.83
C GLY A 538 -18.05 17.44 -15.67
N ALA A 539 -17.57 17.54 -14.43
CA ALA A 539 -18.41 17.65 -13.25
C ALA A 539 -19.03 19.04 -13.05
N THR A 540 -18.43 20.10 -13.61
CA THR A 540 -18.87 21.48 -13.40
C THR A 540 -19.61 22.07 -14.60
N GLY A 541 -19.34 21.56 -15.81
CA GLY A 541 -19.71 22.20 -17.07
C GLY A 541 -19.01 23.55 -17.30
N ALA A 542 -18.00 23.90 -16.50
CA ALA A 542 -17.38 25.22 -16.53
C ALA A 542 -16.47 25.37 -17.74
N MET A 543 -16.65 26.49 -18.47
CA MET A 543 -15.76 26.86 -19.58
C MET A 543 -14.49 27.57 -19.11
N LEU A 544 -14.40 27.89 -17.81
CA LEU A 544 -13.24 28.50 -17.18
C LEU A 544 -12.99 27.84 -15.83
N LEU A 545 -11.77 27.35 -15.64
CA LEU A 545 -11.22 26.98 -14.34
C LEU A 545 -10.03 27.89 -14.03
N THR A 546 -9.84 28.24 -12.77
CA THR A 546 -8.68 29.01 -12.30
C THR A 546 -8.07 28.30 -11.09
N ASP A 547 -6.80 28.60 -10.82
CA ASP A 547 -6.03 27.98 -9.74
C ASP A 547 -6.19 26.45 -9.70
N VAL A 548 -6.03 25.82 -10.86
CA VAL A 548 -5.98 24.38 -10.96
C VAL A 548 -4.67 23.93 -10.31
N GLN A 549 -4.74 23.00 -9.38
CA GLN A 549 -3.60 22.48 -8.64
C GLN A 549 -3.67 20.95 -8.58
N VAL A 550 -2.58 20.29 -8.93
CA VAL A 550 -2.36 18.86 -8.73
C VAL A 550 -1.64 18.69 -7.40
N HIS A 551 -2.33 18.13 -6.42
CA HIS A 551 -1.78 17.87 -5.09
C HIS A 551 -0.82 16.69 -5.10
N ARG A 552 -1.12 15.70 -5.93
CA ARG A 552 -0.28 14.52 -6.16
C ARG A 552 -0.60 13.90 -7.50
N TRP A 553 0.44 13.37 -8.14
CA TRP A 553 0.25 12.48 -9.27
C TRP A 553 -0.46 11.20 -8.83
N LEU A 554 -1.21 10.61 -9.76
CA LEU A 554 -2.05 9.46 -9.50
C LEU A 554 -1.56 8.24 -10.27
N PRO A 555 -0.62 7.45 -9.70
CA PRO A 555 -0.24 6.16 -10.25
C PRO A 555 -1.45 5.24 -10.40
N THR A 556 -1.49 4.46 -11.49
CA THR A 556 -2.54 3.49 -11.79
C THR A 556 -1.98 2.07 -11.85
N PRO A 557 -1.39 1.52 -10.76
CA PRO A 557 -0.80 0.18 -10.80
C PRO A 557 -1.89 -0.89 -10.98
N GLU A 558 -1.64 -1.88 -11.84
CA GLU A 558 -2.57 -3.00 -12.06
C GLU A 558 -2.92 -3.81 -10.80
N SER A 559 -2.02 -3.82 -9.81
CA SER A 559 -2.23 -4.56 -8.55
C SER A 559 -3.20 -3.88 -7.60
N ALA A 560 -3.39 -2.56 -7.73
CA ALA A 560 -4.25 -1.76 -6.88
C ALA A 560 -4.76 -0.52 -7.64
N PRO A 561 -5.71 -0.69 -8.58
CA PRO A 561 -6.28 0.43 -9.32
C PRO A 561 -6.89 1.49 -8.39
N PRO A 562 -6.55 2.78 -8.57
CA PRO A 562 -7.13 3.83 -7.75
C PRO A 562 -8.61 4.01 -8.08
N ARG A 563 -9.43 4.18 -7.03
CA ARG A 563 -10.82 4.64 -7.17
C ARG A 563 -10.83 6.15 -7.00
N VAL A 564 -11.51 6.87 -7.87
CA VAL A 564 -11.60 8.32 -7.84
C VAL A 564 -13.05 8.79 -7.91
N ARG A 565 -13.31 10.00 -7.43
CA ARG A 565 -14.58 10.71 -7.64
C ARG A 565 -14.33 12.21 -7.65
N VAL A 566 -15.19 12.96 -8.32
CA VAL A 566 -15.15 14.42 -8.29
C VAL A 566 -16.13 14.91 -7.24
N GLU A 567 -15.68 15.80 -6.38
CA GLU A 567 -16.47 16.46 -5.35
C GLU A 567 -16.48 17.96 -5.67
N ARG A 568 -17.63 18.59 -5.52
CA ARG A 568 -17.78 20.03 -5.75
C ARG A 568 -18.29 20.67 -4.48
N GLU A 569 -17.70 21.80 -4.11
CA GLU A 569 -18.02 22.57 -2.92
C GLU A 569 -18.04 24.05 -3.30
N ALA A 570 -19.24 24.60 -3.51
CA ALA A 570 -19.46 25.98 -3.94
C ALA A 570 -18.69 26.34 -5.23
N ASP A 571 -17.66 27.18 -5.10
CA ASP A 571 -16.75 27.70 -6.12
C ASP A 571 -15.50 26.82 -6.29
N ARG A 572 -15.35 25.73 -5.54
CA ARG A 572 -14.25 24.77 -5.69
C ARG A 572 -14.74 23.43 -6.22
N VAL A 573 -13.91 22.80 -7.04
CA VAL A 573 -14.09 21.42 -7.50
C VAL A 573 -12.80 20.64 -7.22
N ARG A 574 -12.92 19.43 -6.67
CA ARG A 574 -11.78 18.56 -6.33
C ARG A 574 -11.98 17.16 -6.90
N LEU A 575 -10.92 16.60 -7.47
CA LEU A 575 -10.82 15.18 -7.78
C LEU A 575 -10.20 14.50 -6.56
N ALA A 576 -10.88 13.51 -5.98
CA ALA A 576 -10.41 12.79 -4.82
C ALA A 576 -10.18 11.31 -5.15
N MET A 577 -9.17 10.70 -4.54
CA MET A 577 -8.81 9.29 -4.66
C MET A 577 -9.09 8.55 -3.36
N PHE A 578 -9.70 7.38 -3.43
CA PHE A 578 -9.88 6.50 -2.27
C PHE A 578 -8.53 5.94 -1.82
N ARG A 579 -8.16 6.26 -0.59
CA ARG A 579 -7.03 5.66 0.10
C ARG A 579 -7.57 4.56 1.02
N GLU A 580 -7.16 3.33 0.77
CA GLU A 580 -7.41 2.21 1.67
C GLU A 580 -6.34 2.17 2.77
N ALA A 581 -6.77 2.18 4.03
CA ALA A 581 -5.92 2.05 5.19
C ALA A 581 -6.01 0.63 5.76
N ARG A 582 -4.98 0.20 6.52
CA ARG A 582 -4.99 -1.11 7.21
C ARG A 582 -6.16 -1.24 8.17
N ASP A 583 -6.58 -0.13 8.77
CA ASP A 583 -7.83 0.00 9.50
C ASP A 583 -8.87 0.58 8.54
N ALA A 584 -9.93 -0.19 8.25
CA ALA A 584 -10.97 0.21 7.31
C ALA A 584 -11.65 1.54 7.69
N ARG A 585 -11.64 1.93 8.97
CA ARG A 585 -12.20 3.19 9.46
C ARG A 585 -11.38 4.42 9.05
N LEU A 586 -10.10 4.23 8.74
CA LEU A 586 -9.19 5.30 8.29
C LEU A 586 -9.19 5.45 6.76
N SER A 587 -9.86 4.54 6.05
CA SER A 587 -10.01 4.60 4.60
C SER A 587 -10.94 5.76 4.21
N ARG A 588 -10.48 6.62 3.31
CA ARG A 588 -11.22 7.82 2.90
C ARG A 588 -10.77 8.31 1.52
N PHE A 589 -11.59 9.15 0.90
CA PHE A 589 -11.18 9.90 -0.28
C PHE A 589 -10.27 11.05 0.14
N GLU A 590 -9.11 11.18 -0.51
CA GLU A 590 -8.14 12.27 -0.33
C GLU A 590 -8.03 13.06 -1.64
N PRO A 591 -7.99 14.41 -1.60
CA PRO A 591 -7.88 15.22 -2.81
C PRO A 591 -6.55 14.96 -3.54
N VAL A 592 -6.63 14.77 -4.86
CA VAL A 592 -5.47 14.61 -5.76
C VAL A 592 -5.33 15.76 -6.74
N ALA A 593 -6.43 16.44 -7.08
CA ALA A 593 -6.42 17.70 -7.81
C ALA A 593 -7.58 18.60 -7.36
N SER A 594 -7.44 19.91 -7.50
CA SER A 594 -8.51 20.88 -7.27
C SER A 594 -8.47 22.03 -8.25
N ALA A 595 -9.59 22.73 -8.41
CA ALA A 595 -9.68 23.98 -9.15
C ALA A 595 -10.72 24.90 -8.51
N HIS A 596 -10.61 26.20 -8.79
CA HIS A 596 -11.65 27.19 -8.56
C HIS A 596 -12.48 27.38 -9.84
N VAL A 597 -13.79 27.45 -9.68
CA VAL A 597 -14.80 27.71 -10.72
C VAL A 597 -15.30 29.14 -10.51
N PRO A 598 -14.81 30.11 -11.31
CA PRO A 598 -15.17 31.50 -11.13
C PRO A 598 -16.68 31.73 -11.29
N ALA A 599 -17.21 32.70 -10.55
CA ALA A 599 -18.59 33.16 -10.75
C ALA A 599 -18.76 33.74 -12.17
N SER A 600 -19.98 33.75 -12.71
CA SER A 600 -20.26 34.18 -14.10
C SER A 600 -19.81 35.61 -14.46
N HIS A 601 -19.39 36.42 -13.48
CA HIS A 601 -18.89 37.79 -13.65
C HIS A 601 -17.37 37.93 -13.55
N GLU A 602 -16.65 36.90 -13.08
CA GLU A 602 -15.19 36.93 -12.99
C GLU A 602 -14.58 36.56 -14.34
N SER A 603 -13.80 37.48 -14.91
CA SER A 603 -13.06 37.25 -16.14
C SER A 603 -11.66 36.79 -15.82
N ALA A 604 -11.23 35.68 -16.45
CA ALA A 604 -9.81 35.33 -16.43
C ALA A 604 -8.96 36.45 -17.06
N PRO A 605 -7.66 36.53 -16.72
CA PRO A 605 -6.77 37.57 -17.22
C PRO A 605 -6.86 37.72 -18.74
N PRO A 606 -6.66 38.94 -19.27
CA PRO A 606 -6.57 39.15 -20.71
C PRO A 606 -5.44 38.30 -21.29
N LEU A 607 -5.70 37.71 -22.47
CA LEU A 607 -4.74 36.88 -23.19
C LEU A 607 -3.45 37.67 -23.46
N PRO A 608 -2.28 37.15 -23.11
CA PRO A 608 -1.01 37.75 -23.50
C PRO A 608 -0.87 37.76 -25.03
N GLU A 609 -0.22 38.78 -25.59
CA GLU A 609 0.08 38.82 -27.02
C GLU A 609 1.07 37.71 -27.39
N LEU A 610 0.75 36.92 -28.43
CA LEU A 610 1.56 35.80 -28.85
C LEU A 610 2.81 36.28 -29.60
N ALA A 611 3.95 36.33 -28.91
CA ALA A 611 5.22 36.69 -29.54
C ALA A 611 5.60 35.71 -30.67
N PRO A 612 6.21 36.18 -31.78
CA PRO A 612 6.75 35.30 -32.81
C PRO A 612 7.77 34.31 -32.24
N LEU A 613 7.79 33.10 -32.81
CA LEU A 613 8.74 32.06 -32.44
C LEU A 613 10.15 32.45 -32.90
N ARG A 614 11.12 32.41 -31.99
CA ARG A 614 12.52 32.78 -32.25
C ARG A 614 13.36 31.55 -32.57
N ASP A 615 14.21 31.65 -33.59
CA ASP A 615 15.18 30.61 -33.95
C ASP A 615 14.58 29.22 -34.18
N ALA A 616 13.33 29.17 -34.67
CA ALA A 616 12.54 27.95 -34.78
C ALA A 616 13.22 26.88 -35.65
N ARG A 617 13.24 25.64 -35.16
CA ARG A 617 13.75 24.47 -35.89
C ARG A 617 12.74 23.33 -35.83
N ARG A 618 12.59 22.64 -36.97
CA ARG A 618 11.81 21.40 -37.04
C ARG A 618 12.50 20.32 -36.22
N MET A 619 11.76 19.76 -35.27
CA MET A 619 12.28 18.72 -34.37
C MET A 619 11.86 17.32 -34.85
N PRO A 620 12.64 16.27 -34.55
CA PRO A 620 12.23 14.89 -34.77
C PRO A 620 10.98 14.52 -33.97
N ASP A 621 10.38 13.37 -34.29
CA ASP A 621 9.28 12.80 -33.52
C ASP A 621 9.71 12.56 -32.06
N PRO A 622 9.11 13.26 -31.08
CA PRO A 622 9.52 13.16 -29.69
C PRO A 622 9.13 11.82 -29.05
N TYR A 623 8.15 11.09 -29.60
CA TYR A 623 7.79 9.75 -29.13
C TYR A 623 8.85 8.72 -29.57
N ALA A 624 9.32 8.82 -30.82
CA ALA A 624 10.35 7.94 -31.35
C ALA A 624 11.68 8.10 -30.60
N THR A 625 12.09 9.35 -30.34
CA THR A 625 13.33 9.71 -29.63
C THR A 625 13.28 9.49 -28.12
N GLY A 626 12.11 9.20 -27.53
CA GLY A 626 11.96 9.03 -26.07
C GLY A 626 12.06 10.33 -25.27
N THR A 627 11.90 11.48 -25.95
CA THR A 627 11.75 12.79 -25.29
C THR A 627 10.40 12.85 -24.58
N LEU A 628 9.35 12.34 -25.22
CA LEU A 628 8.05 12.11 -24.60
C LEU A 628 7.88 10.63 -24.24
N PHE A 629 7.18 10.39 -23.14
CA PHE A 629 6.96 9.07 -22.56
C PHE A 629 5.64 8.41 -22.98
N HIS A 630 4.88 9.07 -23.86
CA HIS A 630 3.55 8.69 -24.30
C HIS A 630 3.58 7.48 -25.26
N GLY A 631 2.85 6.43 -24.89
CA GLY A 631 2.51 5.28 -25.72
C GLY A 631 1.47 5.61 -26.79
N PRO A 632 1.15 4.63 -27.67
CA PRO A 632 0.36 4.85 -28.88
C PRO A 632 -0.95 5.61 -28.70
N ALA A 633 -1.69 5.39 -27.61
CA ALA A 633 -2.97 6.07 -27.37
C ALA A 633 -2.84 7.60 -27.32
N PHE A 634 -1.70 8.12 -26.85
CA PHE A 634 -1.43 9.55 -26.66
C PHE A 634 -0.61 10.19 -27.80
N GLN A 635 -0.39 9.49 -28.92
CA GLN A 635 0.47 9.99 -30.00
C GLN A 635 -0.27 10.90 -31.00
N TYR A 636 -0.77 12.04 -30.54
CA TYR A 636 -1.49 13.02 -31.37
C TYR A 636 -0.58 13.90 -32.24
N LEU A 637 0.67 14.12 -31.80
CA LEU A 637 1.58 15.07 -32.45
C LEU A 637 2.04 14.58 -33.83
N LEU A 638 1.80 15.37 -34.88
CA LEU A 638 2.31 15.12 -36.23
C LEU A 638 3.70 15.72 -36.42
N SER A 639 3.87 16.96 -35.98
CA SER A 639 5.10 17.71 -36.16
C SER A 639 5.16 18.90 -35.20
N TRP A 640 6.37 19.38 -34.92
CA TRP A 640 6.58 20.55 -34.09
C TRP A 640 7.84 21.31 -34.49
N ASP A 641 7.78 22.63 -34.32
CA ASP A 641 8.90 23.54 -34.47
C ASP A 641 9.22 24.11 -33.08
N LEU A 642 10.46 23.92 -32.62
CA LEU A 642 10.94 24.39 -31.32
C LEU A 642 11.80 25.65 -31.51
N GLY A 643 11.45 26.71 -30.81
CA GLY A 643 12.21 27.95 -30.75
C GLY A 643 12.85 28.18 -29.38
N SER A 644 13.64 29.25 -29.27
CA SER A 644 14.29 29.63 -28.00
C SER A 644 13.32 30.23 -26.97
N ASN A 645 12.09 30.59 -27.37
CA ASN A 645 11.06 31.20 -26.52
C ASN A 645 9.71 30.44 -26.51
N GLY A 646 9.64 29.24 -27.07
CA GLY A 646 8.40 28.49 -27.18
C GLY A 646 8.43 27.38 -28.23
N ALA A 647 7.27 26.90 -28.62
CA ALA A 647 7.09 25.94 -29.71
C ALA A 647 5.77 26.17 -30.46
N THR A 648 5.71 25.67 -31.69
CA THR A 648 4.46 25.50 -32.44
C THR A 648 4.29 24.03 -32.79
N THR A 649 3.12 23.45 -32.49
CA THR A 649 2.82 22.05 -32.77
C THR A 649 1.59 21.90 -33.65
N TRP A 650 1.55 20.79 -34.40
CA TRP A 650 0.40 20.38 -35.17
C TRP A 650 -0.02 18.99 -34.71
N LEU A 651 -1.22 18.90 -34.16
CA LEU A 651 -1.84 17.69 -33.66
C LEU A 651 -2.90 17.21 -34.67
N ASP A 652 -3.06 15.89 -34.79
CA ASP A 652 -4.22 15.29 -35.44
C ASP A 652 -5.16 14.76 -34.35
N ALA A 653 -6.34 15.40 -34.22
CA ALA A 653 -7.32 15.06 -33.21
C ALA A 653 -7.86 13.62 -33.33
N ALA A 654 -7.80 13.01 -34.52
CA ALA A 654 -8.28 11.65 -34.77
C ALA A 654 -7.21 10.56 -34.57
N ARG A 655 -5.94 10.94 -34.33
CA ARG A 655 -4.83 9.98 -34.31
C ARG A 655 -4.73 9.18 -33.01
N GLY A 656 -5.00 9.80 -31.87
CA GLY A 656 -4.96 9.11 -30.57
C GLY A 656 -6.22 8.30 -30.28
N THR A 657 -6.11 7.35 -29.36
CA THR A 657 -7.19 6.41 -29.01
C THR A 657 -7.70 6.57 -27.58
N VAL A 658 -7.23 7.60 -26.86
CA VAL A 658 -7.75 7.94 -25.53
C VAL A 658 -9.24 8.27 -25.65
N PRO A 659 -10.11 7.70 -24.79
CA PRO A 659 -11.53 8.04 -24.78
C PRO A 659 -11.71 9.56 -24.57
N PRO A 660 -12.64 10.21 -25.29
CA PRO A 660 -12.72 11.66 -25.29
C PRO A 660 -13.05 12.27 -23.91
N GLY A 661 -13.72 11.56 -23.00
CA GLY A 661 -14.13 12.17 -21.73
C GLY A 661 -15.09 13.34 -21.96
N ALA A 662 -14.99 14.40 -21.15
CA ALA A 662 -15.86 15.57 -21.25
C ALA A 662 -15.43 16.56 -22.36
N THR A 663 -14.13 16.70 -22.58
CA THR A 663 -13.51 17.76 -23.38
C THR A 663 -12.38 17.27 -24.30
N ASN A 664 -12.34 15.97 -24.62
CA ASN A 664 -11.26 15.31 -25.35
C ASN A 664 -9.95 15.22 -24.54
N GLN A 665 -9.98 14.48 -23.42
CA GLN A 665 -8.89 14.42 -22.43
C GLN A 665 -7.51 14.04 -23.01
N GLY A 666 -7.47 13.17 -24.03
CA GLY A 666 -6.21 12.82 -24.70
C GLY A 666 -5.66 13.96 -25.55
N LEU A 667 -6.53 14.69 -26.25
CA LEU A 667 -6.14 15.88 -27.00
C LEU A 667 -5.74 17.04 -26.09
N LEU A 668 -6.41 17.19 -24.93
CA LEU A 668 -6.03 18.16 -23.90
C LEU A 668 -4.60 17.93 -23.39
N ASP A 669 -4.27 16.67 -23.09
CA ASP A 669 -2.92 16.29 -22.68
C ASP A 669 -1.90 16.61 -23.78
N ALA A 670 -2.26 16.32 -25.03
CA ALA A 670 -1.43 16.58 -26.19
C ALA A 670 -1.13 18.07 -26.45
N LEU A 671 -1.91 19.00 -25.88
CA LEU A 671 -1.59 20.43 -25.93
C LEU A 671 -0.24 20.76 -25.26
N THR A 672 0.23 19.90 -24.36
CA THR A 672 1.50 20.07 -23.64
C THR A 672 2.69 19.40 -24.34
N HIS A 673 2.47 18.58 -25.37
CA HIS A 673 3.52 17.76 -26.01
C HIS A 673 4.59 18.58 -26.76
N GLY A 674 4.32 19.87 -27.03
CA GLY A 674 5.29 20.80 -27.60
C GLY A 674 6.27 21.40 -26.60
N ILE A 675 6.10 21.11 -25.30
CA ILE A 675 6.94 21.66 -24.24
C ILE A 675 8.15 20.74 -24.03
N PRO A 676 9.39 21.27 -24.04
CA PRO A 676 10.59 20.49 -23.76
C PRO A 676 10.72 20.30 -22.24
N HIS A 677 9.84 19.49 -21.66
CA HIS A 677 9.73 19.24 -20.21
C HIS A 677 11.06 18.88 -19.55
N ASP A 678 11.86 18.05 -20.21
CA ASP A 678 13.19 17.65 -19.74
C ASP A 678 14.32 18.55 -20.26
N ALA A 679 14.02 19.68 -20.89
CA ALA A 679 15.01 20.63 -21.37
C ALA A 679 14.53 22.10 -21.30
N LEU A 680 13.71 22.44 -20.29
CA LEU A 680 13.20 23.80 -20.08
C LEU A 680 14.29 24.86 -19.93
N PHE A 681 15.52 24.48 -19.60
CA PHE A 681 16.67 25.38 -19.60
C PHE A 681 16.93 26.06 -20.96
N HIS A 682 16.42 25.50 -22.06
CA HIS A 682 16.43 26.14 -23.37
C HIS A 682 15.53 27.38 -23.46
N TRP A 683 14.43 27.41 -22.70
CA TRP A 683 13.52 28.55 -22.61
C TRP A 683 13.87 29.47 -21.44
N HIS A 684 14.35 28.89 -20.34
CA HIS A 684 14.70 29.58 -19.11
C HIS A 684 16.14 29.27 -18.70
N PRO A 685 17.14 30.10 -19.04
CA PRO A 685 18.54 29.85 -18.70
C PRO A 685 18.84 29.70 -17.20
N SER A 686 17.93 30.12 -16.32
CA SER A 686 18.04 29.91 -14.87
C SER A 686 17.62 28.52 -14.39
N VAL A 687 17.00 27.71 -15.23
CA VAL A 687 16.62 26.32 -14.90
C VAL A 687 17.86 25.43 -15.02
N PRO A 688 18.17 24.58 -14.01
CA PRO A 688 19.29 23.65 -14.10
C PRO A 688 19.14 22.64 -15.23
N THR A 689 20.24 22.23 -15.86
CA THR A 689 20.22 21.22 -16.95
C THR A 689 19.83 19.82 -16.47
N ASP A 690 20.03 19.55 -15.18
CA ASP A 690 19.66 18.31 -14.50
C ASP A 690 18.25 18.37 -13.90
N ALA A 691 17.45 19.40 -14.20
CA ALA A 691 16.04 19.49 -13.80
C ALA A 691 15.10 19.05 -14.92
N VAL A 692 14.03 18.37 -14.54
CA VAL A 692 12.88 18.04 -15.39
C VAL A 692 11.63 18.71 -14.82
N ALA A 693 10.78 19.22 -15.70
CA ALA A 693 9.52 19.84 -15.35
C ALA A 693 8.39 18.82 -15.45
N TYR A 694 7.48 18.87 -14.47
CA TYR A 694 6.24 18.12 -14.51
C TYR A 694 5.06 19.05 -14.21
N PRO A 695 3.91 18.85 -14.87
CA PRO A 695 2.70 19.59 -14.58
C PRO A 695 2.36 19.64 -13.09
N TYR A 696 2.26 20.85 -12.55
CA TYR A 696 1.87 21.13 -11.16
C TYR A 696 0.45 21.68 -11.09
N GLY A 697 0.03 22.45 -12.10
CA GLY A 697 -1.28 23.05 -12.14
C GLY A 697 -1.44 24.04 -13.29
N LEU A 698 -2.57 24.73 -13.33
CA LEU A 698 -2.88 25.77 -14.31
C LEU A 698 -3.30 27.04 -13.54
N GLU A 699 -2.73 28.19 -13.87
CA GLU A 699 -3.25 29.47 -13.33
C GLU A 699 -4.69 29.68 -13.78
N HIS A 700 -4.95 29.34 -15.05
CA HIS A 700 -6.27 29.20 -15.60
C HIS A 700 -6.29 28.21 -16.76
N PHE A 701 -7.49 27.71 -17.03
CA PHE A 701 -7.85 26.90 -18.18
C PHE A 701 -9.17 27.41 -18.73
N ARG A 702 -9.19 27.85 -19.99
CA ARG A 702 -10.40 28.36 -20.64
C ARG A 702 -10.68 27.60 -21.94
N LEU A 703 -11.92 27.16 -22.08
CA LEU A 703 -12.47 26.54 -23.28
C LEU A 703 -13.34 27.59 -24.02
N HIS A 704 -12.94 27.97 -25.23
CA HIS A 704 -13.69 28.90 -26.10
C HIS A 704 -14.67 28.18 -27.01
N ALA A 705 -14.32 26.95 -27.40
CA ALA A 705 -15.14 26.06 -28.20
C ALA A 705 -14.77 24.61 -27.87
N ALA A 706 -15.67 23.67 -28.17
CA ALA A 706 -15.39 22.25 -27.99
C ALA A 706 -14.15 21.83 -28.80
N LEU A 707 -13.25 21.08 -28.17
CA LEU A 707 -12.10 20.51 -28.86
C LEU A 707 -12.58 19.55 -29.97
N PRO A 708 -11.99 19.61 -31.17
CA PRO A 708 -12.44 18.81 -32.29
C PRO A 708 -12.15 17.31 -32.04
N ALA A 709 -13.01 16.45 -32.57
CA ALA A 709 -12.81 15.00 -32.56
C ALA A 709 -11.99 14.49 -33.76
N SER A 710 -11.80 15.34 -34.78
CA SER A 710 -11.01 15.05 -35.97
C SER A 710 -10.48 16.34 -36.59
N GLY A 711 -9.47 16.22 -37.46
CA GLY A 711 -8.85 17.36 -38.12
C GLY A 711 -7.62 17.89 -37.38
N LEU A 712 -7.02 18.94 -37.96
CA LEU A 712 -5.78 19.52 -37.47
C LEU A 712 -6.03 20.52 -36.34
N VAL A 713 -5.24 20.42 -35.28
CA VAL A 713 -5.18 21.41 -34.20
C VAL A 713 -3.77 21.98 -34.13
N ARG A 714 -3.65 23.30 -34.31
CA ARG A 714 -2.38 24.01 -34.15
C ARG A 714 -2.27 24.51 -32.72
N VAL A 715 -1.22 24.15 -32.00
CA VAL A 715 -0.96 24.64 -30.65
C VAL A 715 0.25 25.56 -30.66
N GLU A 716 0.08 26.75 -30.12
CA GLU A 716 1.14 27.71 -29.89
C GLU A 716 1.49 27.72 -28.41
N VAL A 717 2.76 27.48 -28.10
CA VAL A 717 3.27 27.41 -26.74
C VAL A 717 4.34 28.49 -26.55
N ARG A 718 4.27 29.30 -25.50
CA ARG A 718 5.26 30.35 -25.22
C ARG A 718 5.70 30.33 -23.77
N ALA A 719 7.01 30.37 -23.56
CA ALA A 719 7.58 30.53 -22.23
C ALA A 719 7.25 31.91 -21.68
N LEU A 720 6.77 31.96 -20.43
CA LEU A 720 6.49 33.19 -19.71
C LEU A 720 7.51 33.39 -18.61
N ASP A 721 7.72 34.64 -18.19
CA ASP A 721 8.53 34.89 -17.00
C ASP A 721 7.91 34.21 -15.77
N PHE A 722 8.79 33.73 -14.88
CA PHE A 722 8.40 33.22 -13.56
C PHE A 722 7.52 34.25 -12.83
N ALA A 723 6.59 33.77 -12.02
CA ALA A 723 5.75 34.65 -11.23
C ALA A 723 6.62 35.47 -10.25
N ALA A 724 6.25 36.72 -10.00
CA ALA A 724 7.06 37.63 -9.18
C ALA A 724 7.19 37.16 -7.72
N ASP A 725 6.23 36.39 -7.23
CA ASP A 725 6.17 35.75 -5.92
C ASP A 725 6.90 34.41 -5.85
N ASP A 726 7.30 33.81 -6.98
CA ASP A 726 8.16 32.63 -7.04
C ASP A 726 9.65 33.02 -6.98
N ALA A 727 10.05 33.63 -5.85
CA ALA A 727 11.43 34.00 -5.58
C ALA A 727 12.47 32.88 -5.81
N PRO A 728 12.20 31.59 -5.45
CA PRO A 728 13.14 30.50 -5.72
C PRO A 728 13.11 29.99 -7.17
N LYS A 729 12.23 30.51 -8.05
CA LYS A 729 12.06 30.08 -9.45
C LYS A 729 11.81 28.58 -9.59
N ARG A 730 10.90 28.05 -8.78
CA ARG A 730 10.54 26.63 -8.78
C ARG A 730 9.47 26.26 -9.79
N PHE A 731 8.67 27.23 -10.23
CA PHE A 731 7.47 27.00 -11.04
C PHE A 731 7.52 27.74 -12.37
N PRO A 732 8.18 27.18 -13.41
CA PRO A 732 8.12 27.72 -14.76
C PRO A 732 6.68 27.87 -15.25
N ARG A 733 6.46 28.90 -16.07
CA ARG A 733 5.14 29.27 -16.58
C ARG A 733 5.13 29.21 -18.09
N THR A 734 4.12 28.55 -18.65
CA THR A 734 4.01 28.33 -20.09
C THR A 734 2.60 28.68 -20.57
N LEU A 735 2.48 29.66 -21.48
CA LEU A 735 1.23 29.95 -22.18
C LEU A 735 0.98 28.88 -23.24
N ILE A 736 -0.24 28.35 -23.27
CA ILE A 736 -0.73 27.39 -24.24
C ILE A 736 -1.96 27.98 -24.93
N MET A 737 -1.95 28.04 -26.26
CA MET A 737 -3.10 28.46 -27.07
C MET A 737 -3.32 27.46 -28.20
N ALA A 738 -4.51 26.85 -28.26
CA ALA A 738 -4.85 25.87 -29.30
C ALA A 738 -5.86 26.47 -30.28
N PHE A 739 -5.64 26.24 -31.57
CA PHE A 739 -6.48 26.71 -32.67
C PHE A 739 -6.96 25.53 -33.50
N ASP A 740 -8.24 25.55 -33.90
CA ASP A 740 -8.77 24.58 -34.85
C ASP A 740 -8.26 24.84 -36.29
N GLU A 741 -8.66 23.97 -37.22
CA GLU A 741 -8.26 24.04 -38.62
C GLU A 741 -8.71 25.34 -39.32
N SER A 742 -9.76 25.99 -38.81
CA SER A 742 -10.26 27.28 -39.33
C SER A 742 -9.51 28.49 -38.74
N GLY A 743 -8.62 28.26 -37.78
CA GLY A 743 -7.85 29.29 -37.08
C GLY A 743 -8.58 29.91 -35.89
N VAL A 744 -9.69 29.31 -35.43
CA VAL A 744 -10.43 29.77 -34.24
C VAL A 744 -9.73 29.25 -32.99
N LEU A 745 -9.54 30.13 -32.00
CA LEU A 745 -9.01 29.77 -30.68
C LEU A 745 -10.01 28.86 -29.97
N VAL A 746 -9.59 27.66 -29.57
CA VAL A 746 -10.42 26.68 -28.87
C VAL A 746 -10.08 26.58 -27.38
N VAL A 747 -8.79 26.69 -27.03
CA VAL A 747 -8.31 26.61 -25.64
C VAL A 747 -7.25 27.68 -25.40
N ASP A 748 -7.30 28.32 -24.23
CA ASP A 748 -6.16 29.03 -23.68
C ASP A 748 -5.91 28.64 -22.21
N ALA A 749 -4.63 28.49 -21.85
CA ALA A 749 -4.23 28.12 -20.50
C ALA A 749 -2.81 28.62 -20.16
N ILE A 750 -2.54 28.83 -18.88
CA ILE A 750 -1.17 29.07 -18.38
C ILE A 750 -0.80 27.90 -17.47
N LEU A 751 0.12 27.05 -17.96
CA LEU A 751 0.66 25.91 -17.25
C LEU A 751 1.73 26.34 -16.26
N ARG A 752 1.61 25.85 -15.02
CA ARG A 752 2.66 25.86 -14.00
C ARG A 752 3.21 24.45 -13.85
N GLU A 753 4.53 24.33 -13.88
CA GLU A 753 5.22 23.06 -13.76
C GLU A 753 6.15 23.10 -12.56
N ILE A 754 6.43 21.97 -11.91
CA ILE A 754 7.40 21.89 -10.81
C ILE A 754 8.72 21.32 -11.34
N LEU A 755 9.82 21.97 -10.99
CA LEU A 755 11.17 21.49 -11.32
C LEU A 755 11.62 20.43 -10.31
N LEU A 756 11.93 19.24 -10.82
CA LEU A 756 12.43 18.09 -10.05
C LEU A 756 13.81 17.67 -10.56
N PRO A 757 14.71 17.14 -9.71
CA PRO A 757 15.98 16.61 -10.16
C PRO A 757 15.77 15.35 -11.01
N LYS A 758 16.44 15.28 -12.16
CA LYS A 758 16.43 14.10 -13.06
C LYS A 758 17.14 12.90 -12.47
N GLY A 759 18.13 13.15 -11.62
CA GLY A 759 19.08 12.13 -11.15
C GLY A 759 19.87 11.48 -12.31
N PRO A 760 20.68 10.45 -12.01
CA PRO A 760 21.47 9.75 -13.02
C PRO A 760 20.62 9.10 -14.12
N LEU A 761 19.46 8.53 -13.75
CA LEU A 761 18.56 7.83 -14.67
C LEU A 761 17.87 8.78 -15.65
N GLY A 762 17.54 10.00 -15.23
CA GLY A 762 16.87 10.99 -16.08
C GLY A 762 17.81 11.85 -16.91
N SER A 763 19.12 11.82 -16.64
CA SER A 763 20.13 12.71 -17.26
C SER A 763 20.74 12.17 -18.56
N VAL A 764 20.46 10.91 -18.92
CA VAL A 764 20.83 10.34 -20.22
C VAL A 764 19.82 10.73 -21.31
N ASP A 765 20.17 10.50 -22.58
CA ASP A 765 19.26 10.76 -23.69
C ASP A 765 17.98 9.91 -23.61
N GLY A 766 16.91 10.38 -24.25
CA GLY A 766 15.59 9.77 -24.17
C GLY A 766 15.53 8.31 -24.64
N GLU A 767 16.34 7.92 -25.63
CA GLU A 767 16.36 6.55 -26.15
C GLU A 767 17.03 5.60 -25.15
N THR A 768 18.21 5.97 -24.64
CA THR A 768 18.91 5.22 -23.59
C THR A 768 18.04 5.11 -22.33
N ARG A 769 17.42 6.22 -21.91
CA ARG A 769 16.51 6.28 -20.76
C ARG A 769 15.34 5.31 -20.92
N ARG A 770 14.62 5.36 -22.04
CA ARG A 770 13.50 4.48 -22.35
C ARG A 770 13.91 3.01 -22.36
N ARG A 771 15.01 2.68 -23.03
CA ARG A 771 15.51 1.30 -23.14
C ARG A 771 15.90 0.73 -21.77
N PHE A 772 16.54 1.53 -20.92
CA PHE A 772 16.87 1.11 -19.56
C PHE A 772 15.62 0.94 -18.70
N LEU A 773 14.80 1.99 -18.59
CA LEU A 773 13.66 2.03 -17.68
C LEU A 773 12.53 1.09 -18.09
N ARG A 774 12.13 1.08 -19.38
CA ARG A 774 11.01 0.26 -19.89
C ARG A 774 11.46 -1.11 -20.38
N ASP A 775 12.45 -1.12 -21.28
CA ASP A 775 12.85 -2.34 -22.01
C ASP A 775 13.84 -3.21 -21.21
N ARG A 776 14.24 -2.73 -20.01
CA ARG A 776 15.18 -3.40 -19.09
C ARG A 776 16.49 -3.76 -19.77
N PHE A 777 16.93 -2.89 -20.69
CA PHE A 777 18.21 -3.01 -21.36
C PHE A 777 19.32 -2.53 -20.43
N TYR A 778 20.38 -3.33 -20.28
CA TYR A 778 21.54 -2.91 -19.51
C TYR A 778 22.32 -1.84 -20.27
N ALA A 779 22.56 -0.70 -19.63
CA ALA A 779 23.45 0.34 -20.13
C ALA A 779 24.61 0.50 -19.14
N GLU A 780 25.84 0.38 -19.64
CA GLU A 780 27.03 0.43 -18.80
C GLU A 780 27.11 1.76 -18.05
N GLY A 781 27.32 1.68 -16.72
CA GLY A 781 27.42 2.85 -15.85
C GLY A 781 26.09 3.56 -15.54
N LEU A 782 24.96 3.11 -16.10
CA LEU A 782 23.65 3.66 -15.80
C LEU A 782 23.01 2.93 -14.61
N GLY A 783 22.68 3.69 -13.57
CA GLY A 783 22.08 3.22 -12.32
C GLY A 783 21.99 4.38 -11.32
N LEU A 784 21.37 4.15 -10.17
CA LEU A 784 21.31 5.11 -9.07
C LEU A 784 22.61 5.14 -8.25
N SER A 785 23.41 4.09 -8.34
CA SER A 785 24.68 3.99 -7.63
C SER A 785 25.84 4.50 -8.46
N ARG A 786 26.83 5.10 -7.79
CA ARG A 786 28.09 5.51 -8.40
C ARG A 786 29.20 4.52 -8.06
N THR A 787 29.92 4.04 -9.06
CA THR A 787 31.08 3.16 -8.86
C THR A 787 32.38 3.92 -9.05
N VAL A 788 33.27 3.86 -8.07
CA VAL A 788 34.63 4.44 -8.11
C VAL A 788 35.59 3.43 -7.48
N ASP A 789 36.70 3.14 -8.16
CA ASP A 789 37.74 2.19 -7.71
C ASP A 789 37.19 0.83 -7.27
N GLY A 790 36.24 0.29 -8.03
CA GLY A 790 35.60 -1.00 -7.72
C GLY A 790 34.60 -0.97 -6.56
N VAL A 791 34.32 0.18 -5.96
CA VAL A 791 33.33 0.33 -4.89
C VAL A 791 32.09 1.05 -5.43
N THR A 792 30.95 0.37 -5.39
CA THR A 792 29.64 0.90 -5.80
C THR A 792 28.92 1.49 -4.59
N ARG A 793 28.55 2.77 -4.64
CA ARG A 793 27.87 3.48 -3.57
C ARG A 793 26.51 4.00 -4.00
N CYS A 794 25.50 3.79 -3.17
CA CYS A 794 24.17 4.39 -3.33
C CYS A 794 23.84 5.24 -2.10
N ARG A 795 23.42 6.49 -2.31
CA ARG A 795 22.95 7.37 -1.23
C ARG A 795 21.44 7.26 -1.09
N GLU A 796 20.94 7.32 0.12
CA GLU A 796 19.49 7.32 0.38
C GLU A 796 18.80 8.55 -0.22
N GLU A 797 19.50 9.67 -0.31
CA GLU A 797 19.00 10.89 -0.95
C GLU A 797 18.81 10.73 -2.45
N ASP A 798 19.72 10.05 -3.15
CA ASP A 798 19.61 9.80 -4.60
C ASP A 798 18.41 8.88 -4.90
N VAL A 799 18.14 7.92 -4.01
CA VAL A 799 16.95 7.05 -4.08
C VAL A 799 15.68 7.87 -3.91
N ARG A 800 15.58 8.69 -2.85
CA ARG A 800 14.41 9.54 -2.60
C ARG A 800 14.20 10.56 -3.71
N GLY A 801 15.27 11.17 -4.21
CA GLY A 801 15.21 12.15 -5.30
C GLY A 801 14.78 11.57 -6.65
N SER A 802 15.01 10.27 -6.86
CA SER A 802 14.64 9.58 -8.11
C SER A 802 13.26 8.89 -8.05
N ASP A 803 12.63 8.79 -6.88
CA ASP A 803 11.31 8.17 -6.68
C ASP A 803 10.18 9.20 -6.48
N TRP A 804 10.30 10.37 -7.11
CA TRP A 804 9.28 11.44 -7.02
C TRP A 804 7.90 11.01 -7.55
N LEU A 805 7.86 10.05 -8.50
CA LEU A 805 6.66 9.27 -8.82
C LEU A 805 6.77 7.91 -8.12
N PRO A 806 6.02 7.70 -7.01
CA PRO A 806 6.20 6.54 -6.17
C PRO A 806 6.13 5.21 -6.94
N GLY A 807 7.09 4.33 -6.67
CA GLY A 807 7.17 3.00 -7.29
C GLY A 807 8.04 2.96 -8.55
N THR A 808 8.55 4.10 -9.02
CA THR A 808 9.50 4.16 -10.15
C THR A 808 10.76 3.38 -9.81
N VAL A 809 11.42 3.69 -8.68
CA VAL A 809 12.65 3.01 -8.28
C VAL A 809 12.40 1.54 -7.98
N ALA A 810 11.27 1.21 -7.32
CA ALA A 810 10.90 -0.17 -7.06
C ALA A 810 10.73 -0.98 -8.36
N SER A 811 10.13 -0.38 -9.40
CA SER A 811 9.98 -1.00 -10.73
C SER A 811 11.33 -1.20 -11.44
N VAL A 812 12.25 -0.22 -11.37
CA VAL A 812 13.58 -0.31 -11.99
C VAL A 812 14.46 -1.38 -11.33
N TYR A 813 14.33 -1.57 -10.03
CA TYR A 813 15.21 -2.46 -9.27
C TYR A 813 14.56 -3.78 -8.84
N ALA A 814 13.26 -3.97 -9.12
CA ALA A 814 12.45 -5.08 -8.59
C ALA A 814 12.58 -5.21 -7.06
N LEU A 815 12.33 -4.09 -6.35
CA LEU A 815 12.43 -4.03 -4.89
C LEU A 815 11.14 -4.50 -4.21
N THR A 816 11.28 -5.14 -3.06
CA THR A 816 10.19 -5.46 -2.14
C THR A 816 10.11 -4.45 -1.00
N ALA A 817 8.98 -4.45 -0.27
CA ALA A 817 8.76 -3.50 0.83
C ALA A 817 9.88 -3.57 1.88
N GLY A 818 10.46 -2.41 2.21
CA GLY A 818 11.57 -2.27 3.17
C GLY A 818 12.97 -2.32 2.55
N GLN A 819 13.10 -2.64 1.25
CA GLN A 819 14.37 -2.55 0.52
C GLN A 819 14.63 -1.12 0.04
N GLY A 820 15.91 -0.76 -0.13
CA GLY A 820 16.29 0.60 -0.53
C GLY A 820 17.73 0.71 -1.03
N ALA A 821 18.45 1.73 -0.59
CA ALA A 821 19.79 2.06 -1.08
C ALA A 821 20.80 0.90 -0.97
N ARG A 822 20.68 0.03 0.05
CA ARG A 822 21.52 -1.15 0.21
C ARG A 822 21.34 -2.16 -0.93
N GLU A 823 20.10 -2.53 -1.21
CA GLU A 823 19.76 -3.48 -2.28
C GLU A 823 20.05 -2.88 -3.65
N ILE A 824 19.80 -1.58 -3.84
CA ILE A 824 20.14 -0.84 -5.06
C ILE A 824 21.65 -0.88 -5.32
N ALA A 825 22.48 -0.53 -4.32
CA ALA A 825 23.93 -0.58 -4.45
C ALA A 825 24.43 -2.00 -4.79
N SER A 826 23.81 -3.02 -4.18
CA SER A 826 24.18 -4.41 -4.40
C SER A 826 23.78 -4.89 -5.80
N LYS A 827 22.57 -4.55 -6.25
CA LYS A 827 22.06 -4.88 -7.58
C LYS A 827 22.84 -4.15 -8.68
N ASP A 828 23.12 -2.85 -8.53
CA ASP A 828 23.95 -2.09 -9.48
C ASP A 828 25.37 -2.66 -9.56
N HIS A 829 25.95 -3.08 -8.42
CA HIS A 829 27.28 -3.67 -8.38
C HIS A 829 27.36 -4.97 -9.19
N VAL A 830 26.40 -5.87 -8.99
CA VAL A 830 26.32 -7.16 -9.69
C VAL A 830 25.93 -6.97 -11.16
N ALA A 831 24.97 -6.08 -11.44
CA ALA A 831 24.57 -5.70 -12.80
C ALA A 831 25.77 -5.27 -13.63
N ARG A 832 26.65 -4.43 -13.06
CA ARG A 832 27.90 -4.00 -13.69
C ARG A 832 28.87 -5.15 -13.97
N LEU A 833 29.01 -6.10 -13.04
CA LEU A 833 29.92 -7.24 -13.22
C LEU A 833 29.38 -8.25 -14.23
N ALA A 834 28.07 -8.45 -14.26
CA ALA A 834 27.41 -9.44 -15.11
C ALA A 834 26.97 -8.90 -16.48
N GLY A 835 26.96 -7.58 -16.67
CA GLY A 835 26.40 -6.95 -17.87
C GLY A 835 24.89 -7.13 -18.00
N ASP A 836 24.16 -7.15 -16.88
CA ASP A 836 22.72 -7.39 -16.82
C ASP A 836 21.98 -6.24 -16.14
N HIS A 837 20.69 -6.08 -16.42
CA HIS A 837 19.89 -5.01 -15.83
C HIS A 837 19.67 -5.27 -14.33
N PRO A 838 19.74 -4.24 -13.45
CA PRO A 838 19.64 -4.43 -11.99
C PRO A 838 18.34 -5.09 -11.51
N CYS A 839 17.21 -4.93 -12.23
CA CYS A 839 15.97 -5.66 -11.91
C CYS A 839 16.11 -7.19 -12.03
N ARG A 840 17.05 -7.68 -12.87
CA ARG A 840 17.31 -9.10 -13.11
C ARG A 840 18.35 -9.69 -12.17
N VAL A 841 18.87 -8.88 -11.24
CA VAL A 841 19.76 -9.35 -10.19
C VAL A 841 18.94 -9.79 -8.98
N THR A 842 19.15 -11.02 -8.53
CA THR A 842 18.63 -11.55 -7.27
C THR A 842 19.73 -11.55 -6.21
N LEU A 843 19.40 -11.14 -4.98
CA LEU A 843 20.34 -11.13 -3.85
C LEU A 843 20.00 -12.28 -2.90
N VAL A 844 21.01 -13.08 -2.54
CA VAL A 844 20.89 -14.19 -1.59
C VAL A 844 22.02 -14.11 -0.57
N GLY A 845 21.69 -13.71 0.65
CA GLY A 845 22.68 -13.51 1.71
C GLY A 845 23.67 -12.40 1.37
N ASP A 846 24.94 -12.77 1.26
CA ASP A 846 26.07 -11.90 0.93
C ASP A 846 26.49 -11.98 -0.55
N ALA A 847 25.62 -12.46 -1.44
CA ALA A 847 25.94 -12.60 -2.85
C ALA A 847 24.77 -12.20 -3.77
N GLY A 848 25.11 -11.84 -5.00
CA GLY A 848 24.15 -11.62 -6.08
C GLY A 848 24.24 -12.67 -7.18
N PHE A 849 23.15 -12.81 -7.92
CA PHE A 849 22.99 -13.70 -9.08
C PHE A 849 22.28 -12.93 -10.19
N ALA A 850 22.90 -12.83 -11.37
CA ALA A 850 22.29 -12.20 -12.54
C ALA A 850 21.49 -13.24 -13.35
N ALA A 851 20.36 -12.83 -13.93
CA ALA A 851 19.52 -13.75 -14.70
C ALA A 851 20.20 -14.22 -16.00
N THR A 852 21.08 -13.39 -16.59
CA THR A 852 21.93 -13.78 -17.73
C THR A 852 23.00 -14.80 -17.37
N ALA A 853 23.34 -14.97 -16.08
CA ALA A 853 24.36 -15.89 -15.58
C ALA A 853 23.85 -16.67 -14.34
N PRO A 854 22.81 -17.50 -14.50
CA PRO A 854 21.95 -17.96 -13.39
C PRO A 854 22.62 -18.88 -12.35
N VAL A 855 23.78 -19.45 -12.68
CA VAL A 855 24.59 -20.29 -11.77
C VAL A 855 25.92 -19.62 -11.40
N THR A 856 26.08 -18.33 -11.66
CA THR A 856 27.26 -17.56 -11.25
C THR A 856 26.93 -16.75 -10.01
N ARG A 857 27.61 -17.06 -8.91
CA ARG A 857 27.56 -16.33 -7.66
C ARG A 857 28.56 -15.18 -7.70
N TYR A 858 28.09 -13.97 -7.36
CA TYR A 858 28.92 -12.77 -7.20
C TYR A 858 29.01 -12.43 -5.70
N PRO A 859 30.11 -12.76 -4.99
CA PRO A 859 30.25 -12.48 -3.56
C PRO A 859 30.40 -10.98 -3.28
N LEU A 860 29.63 -10.45 -2.32
CA LEU A 860 29.53 -9.03 -2.01
C LEU A 860 29.95 -8.73 -0.56
N SER A 861 30.71 -7.66 -0.39
CA SER A 861 30.95 -7.02 0.90
C SER A 861 30.16 -5.72 0.96
N VAL A 862 29.20 -5.64 1.89
CA VAL A 862 28.33 -4.48 2.05
C VAL A 862 28.66 -3.75 3.34
N ARG A 863 28.95 -2.45 3.24
CA ARG A 863 29.25 -1.56 4.38
C ARG A 863 28.27 -0.40 4.43
N ALA A 864 27.67 -0.17 5.59
CA ALA A 864 26.88 1.02 5.84
C ALA A 864 27.82 2.22 6.08
N GLU A 865 27.52 3.34 5.43
CA GLU A 865 28.15 4.64 5.60
C GLU A 865 27.06 5.66 6.01
N GLN A 866 27.43 6.86 6.45
CA GLN A 866 26.44 7.85 6.91
C GLN A 866 25.54 8.31 5.75
N GLY A 867 24.31 7.79 5.68
CA GLY A 867 23.33 8.11 4.63
C GLY A 867 23.56 7.39 3.29
N SER A 868 24.44 6.39 3.24
CA SER A 868 24.73 5.61 2.03
C SER A 868 25.17 4.19 2.32
N PHE A 869 25.18 3.34 1.29
CA PHE A 869 25.72 1.98 1.35
C PHE A 869 26.81 1.81 0.31
N ALA A 870 27.93 1.20 0.70
CA ALA A 870 29.05 0.87 -0.16
C ALA A 870 29.16 -0.64 -0.36
N VAL A 871 29.29 -1.07 -1.60
CA VAL A 871 29.40 -2.47 -2.01
C VAL A 871 30.69 -2.68 -2.80
N SER A 872 31.44 -3.72 -2.45
CA SER A 872 32.64 -4.16 -3.16
C SER A 872 32.66 -5.68 -3.29
N ASP A 873 33.48 -6.21 -4.19
CA ASP A 873 33.70 -7.64 -4.31
C ASP A 873 34.24 -8.23 -2.98
N ALA A 874 33.61 -9.31 -2.49
CA ALA A 874 34.16 -10.11 -1.39
C ALA A 874 35.07 -11.25 -1.89
N GLY A 875 35.04 -11.53 -3.20
CA GLY A 875 35.83 -12.56 -3.88
C GLY A 875 35.49 -12.59 -5.37
N PRO A 876 36.24 -13.35 -6.19
CA PRO A 876 35.94 -13.48 -7.62
C PRO A 876 34.60 -14.19 -7.84
N PRO A 877 33.88 -13.90 -8.94
CA PRO A 877 32.70 -14.67 -9.33
C PRO A 877 33.03 -16.16 -9.45
N ALA A 878 32.12 -17.01 -8.96
CA ALA A 878 32.31 -18.45 -8.96
C ALA A 878 31.00 -19.17 -9.31
N LEU A 879 31.12 -20.37 -9.91
CA LEU A 879 29.96 -21.21 -10.17
C LEU A 879 29.36 -21.70 -8.85
N ASP A 880 28.04 -21.56 -8.72
CA ASP A 880 27.26 -22.03 -7.59
C ASP A 880 26.08 -22.84 -8.11
N PHE A 881 26.23 -24.16 -8.01
CA PHE A 881 25.22 -25.12 -8.46
C PHE A 881 24.21 -25.47 -7.37
N THR A 882 24.17 -24.74 -6.25
CA THR A 882 23.20 -24.99 -5.18
C THR A 882 21.75 -24.97 -5.68
N PRO A 883 21.31 -24.03 -6.55
CA PRO A 883 19.96 -24.05 -7.12
C PRO A 883 19.68 -25.32 -7.94
N VAL A 884 20.66 -25.75 -8.74
CA VAL A 884 20.58 -26.98 -9.55
C VAL A 884 20.46 -28.21 -8.64
N ARG A 885 21.23 -28.25 -7.54
CA ARG A 885 21.18 -29.31 -6.53
C ARG A 885 19.83 -29.37 -5.84
N SER A 886 19.31 -28.23 -5.42
CA SER A 886 18.01 -28.12 -4.75
C SER A 886 16.87 -28.65 -5.62
N PHE A 887 16.83 -28.31 -6.91
CA PHE A 887 15.84 -28.83 -7.85
C PHE A 887 15.87 -30.37 -7.92
N TRP A 888 17.05 -30.96 -8.18
CA TRP A 888 17.16 -32.41 -8.35
C TRP A 888 16.93 -33.17 -7.04
N ARG A 889 17.36 -32.64 -5.89
CA ARG A 889 17.02 -33.24 -4.59
C ARG A 889 15.52 -33.29 -4.37
N SER A 890 14.82 -32.21 -4.69
CA SER A 890 13.36 -32.16 -4.62
C SER A 890 12.71 -33.14 -5.59
N TRP A 891 13.23 -33.27 -6.81
CA TRP A 891 12.66 -34.16 -7.83
C TRP A 891 12.84 -35.64 -7.49
N PHE A 892 14.06 -36.04 -7.09
CA PHE A 892 14.35 -37.44 -6.75
C PHE A 892 13.85 -37.84 -5.35
N GLY A 893 13.60 -36.89 -4.45
CA GLY A 893 13.35 -37.18 -3.03
C GLY A 893 14.57 -37.78 -2.32
N LEU A 894 15.77 -37.55 -2.86
CA LEU A 894 17.05 -38.05 -2.36
C LEU A 894 18.02 -36.87 -2.19
N ALA A 895 18.88 -36.93 -1.17
CA ALA A 895 19.92 -35.93 -0.90
C ALA A 895 21.22 -36.62 -0.48
N ASP A 896 22.36 -35.96 -0.74
CA ASP A 896 23.69 -36.37 -0.29
C ASP A 896 24.08 -37.82 -0.67
N TRP A 897 23.78 -38.22 -1.91
CA TRP A 897 23.94 -39.58 -2.43
C TRP A 897 24.99 -39.66 -3.54
N SER A 898 25.57 -40.84 -3.75
CA SER A 898 26.70 -41.02 -4.68
C SER A 898 26.45 -40.55 -6.11
N VAL A 899 25.24 -40.73 -6.65
CA VAL A 899 24.91 -40.28 -8.01
C VAL A 899 24.93 -38.75 -8.09
N GLU A 900 24.40 -38.03 -7.10
CA GLU A 900 24.52 -36.58 -7.01
C GLU A 900 26.00 -36.16 -6.98
N HIS A 901 26.82 -36.80 -6.14
CA HIS A 901 28.26 -36.50 -6.07
C HIS A 901 28.97 -36.68 -7.42
N LEU A 902 28.59 -37.68 -8.22
CA LEU A 902 29.11 -37.88 -9.57
C LEU A 902 28.78 -36.70 -10.49
N TYR A 903 27.50 -36.34 -10.63
CA TYR A 903 27.06 -35.30 -11.57
C TYR A 903 27.61 -33.92 -11.20
N PHE A 904 27.61 -33.56 -9.91
CA PHE A 904 28.09 -32.26 -9.46
C PHE A 904 29.62 -32.14 -9.54
N ALA A 905 30.37 -33.23 -9.32
CA ALA A 905 31.82 -33.24 -9.58
C ALA A 905 32.13 -32.96 -11.06
N LEU A 906 31.32 -33.46 -11.99
CA LEU A 906 31.49 -33.22 -13.43
C LEU A 906 31.08 -31.79 -13.82
N LEU A 907 30.00 -31.26 -13.26
CA LEU A 907 29.59 -29.86 -13.42
C LEU A 907 30.71 -28.91 -12.96
N GLU A 908 31.21 -29.09 -11.74
CA GLU A 908 32.30 -28.29 -11.17
C GLU A 908 33.59 -28.41 -11.98
N ARG A 909 33.83 -29.57 -12.59
CA ARG A 909 35.05 -29.83 -13.34
C ARG A 909 35.05 -29.25 -14.75
N PHE A 910 33.96 -29.43 -15.49
CA PHE A 910 33.96 -29.22 -16.94
C PHE A 910 33.15 -28.01 -17.39
N VAL A 911 32.37 -27.38 -16.52
CA VAL A 911 31.67 -26.12 -16.84
C VAL A 911 32.52 -24.94 -16.37
N SER A 912 32.66 -23.95 -17.25
CA SER A 912 33.31 -22.66 -16.94
C SER A 912 32.29 -21.56 -16.66
N SER A 913 31.24 -21.49 -17.48
CA SER A 913 30.17 -20.50 -17.37
C SER A 913 28.90 -21.04 -18.01
N VAL A 914 27.76 -20.51 -17.56
CA VAL A 914 26.45 -20.74 -18.19
C VAL A 914 25.83 -19.37 -18.40
N SER A 915 25.49 -19.05 -19.65
CA SER A 915 24.82 -17.80 -20.01
C SER A 915 23.47 -18.05 -20.66
N VAL A 916 22.51 -17.16 -20.38
CA VAL A 916 21.16 -17.20 -20.91
C VAL A 916 20.86 -15.89 -21.64
N GLU A 917 20.57 -15.96 -22.94
CA GLU A 917 20.00 -14.83 -23.69
C GLU A 917 18.50 -14.73 -23.43
N ASP A 918 18.01 -13.49 -23.33
CA ASP A 918 16.62 -13.17 -22.98
C ASP A 918 16.08 -13.95 -21.76
N PRO A 919 16.61 -13.71 -20.55
CA PRO A 919 16.17 -14.42 -19.35
C PRO A 919 14.67 -14.25 -19.05
N ALA A 920 14.05 -13.15 -19.53
CA ALA A 920 12.62 -12.92 -19.37
C ALA A 920 11.79 -13.92 -20.19
N ALA A 921 12.18 -14.17 -21.45
CA ALA A 921 11.54 -15.20 -22.26
C ALA A 921 11.74 -16.61 -21.68
N HIS A 922 12.93 -16.93 -21.14
CA HIS A 922 13.15 -18.19 -20.43
C HIS A 922 12.24 -18.34 -19.20
N ALA A 923 12.13 -17.30 -18.37
CA ALA A 923 11.26 -17.29 -17.21
C ALA A 923 9.77 -17.49 -17.57
N ALA A 924 9.30 -16.90 -18.68
CA ALA A 924 7.93 -17.07 -19.18
C ALA A 924 7.59 -18.53 -19.55
N HIS A 925 8.60 -19.33 -19.90
CA HIS A 925 8.44 -20.74 -20.22
C HIS A 925 8.83 -21.69 -19.07
N HIS A 926 9.30 -21.18 -17.93
CA HIS A 926 9.71 -22.02 -16.80
C HIS A 926 8.58 -22.96 -16.34
N GLY A 927 8.92 -24.22 -16.08
CA GLY A 927 7.97 -25.29 -15.77
C GLY A 927 7.27 -25.90 -16.99
N GLN A 928 7.52 -25.41 -18.21
CA GLN A 928 7.00 -25.97 -19.45
C GLN A 928 8.09 -26.73 -20.21
N PRO A 929 7.74 -27.83 -20.93
CA PRO A 929 8.65 -28.50 -21.85
C PRO A 929 9.17 -27.58 -22.95
N VAL A 930 10.46 -27.72 -23.27
CA VAL A 930 11.10 -27.06 -24.42
C VAL A 930 11.93 -28.05 -25.22
N LEU A 931 12.23 -27.71 -26.47
CA LEU A 931 13.16 -28.47 -27.31
C LEU A 931 14.51 -27.75 -27.40
N TYR A 932 15.52 -28.27 -26.72
CA TYR A 932 16.90 -27.80 -26.82
C TYR A 932 17.55 -28.35 -28.09
N LEU A 933 18.02 -27.45 -28.96
CA LEU A 933 18.75 -27.79 -30.17
C LEU A 933 20.17 -27.26 -30.08
N ALA A 934 21.14 -28.19 -30.01
CA ALA A 934 22.52 -27.87 -29.65
C ALA A 934 23.54 -28.26 -30.73
N ASN A 935 24.68 -27.56 -30.79
CA ASN A 935 25.91 -28.10 -31.40
C ASN A 935 26.46 -29.26 -30.54
N HIS A 936 27.51 -29.94 -30.99
CA HIS A 936 28.08 -31.10 -30.28
C HIS A 936 29.60 -31.10 -30.37
N GLN A 937 30.28 -30.68 -29.31
CA GLN A 937 31.75 -30.64 -29.29
C GLN A 937 32.33 -31.91 -28.65
N THR A 938 31.81 -32.34 -27.50
CA THR A 938 32.33 -33.45 -26.70
C THR A 938 31.24 -34.40 -26.21
N GLY A 939 31.62 -35.62 -25.84
CA GLY A 939 30.67 -36.64 -25.38
C GLY A 939 30.02 -36.34 -24.02
N ILE A 940 30.72 -35.64 -23.13
CA ILE A 940 30.26 -35.36 -21.76
C ILE A 940 29.11 -34.32 -21.69
N GLU A 941 28.92 -33.52 -22.75
CA GLU A 941 27.89 -32.47 -22.84
C GLU A 941 26.48 -32.98 -22.55
N SER A 942 26.12 -34.11 -23.15
CA SER A 942 24.79 -34.71 -23.04
C SER A 942 24.43 -34.99 -21.57
N LEU A 943 25.41 -35.45 -20.79
CA LEU A 943 25.24 -35.78 -19.39
C LEU A 943 25.10 -34.52 -18.52
N ILE A 944 26.03 -33.58 -18.69
CA ILE A 944 26.12 -32.38 -17.85
C ILE A 944 24.97 -31.41 -18.15
N PHE A 945 24.68 -31.16 -19.43
CA PHE A 945 23.66 -30.21 -19.84
C PHE A 945 22.26 -30.68 -19.45
N SER A 946 21.95 -31.98 -19.51
CA SER A 946 20.63 -32.50 -19.11
C SER A 946 20.29 -32.18 -17.65
N ILE A 947 21.28 -32.26 -16.75
CA ILE A 947 21.12 -31.91 -15.33
C ILE A 947 20.96 -30.39 -15.16
N LEU A 948 21.83 -29.61 -15.81
CA LEU A 948 21.78 -28.15 -15.74
C LEU A 948 20.46 -27.59 -16.30
N ALA A 949 20.13 -27.94 -17.54
CA ALA A 949 18.96 -27.46 -18.25
C ALA A 949 17.65 -27.92 -17.59
N GLY A 950 17.63 -29.11 -16.99
CA GLY A 950 16.46 -29.59 -16.26
C GLY A 950 16.12 -28.70 -15.07
N ALA A 951 17.14 -28.28 -14.31
CA ALA A 951 16.95 -27.39 -13.18
C ALA A 951 16.62 -25.95 -13.60
N LEU A 952 17.30 -25.41 -14.62
CA LEU A 952 17.02 -24.05 -15.11
C LEU A 952 15.63 -23.92 -15.73
N GLN A 953 15.14 -24.98 -16.37
CA GLN A 953 13.79 -25.00 -16.96
C GLN A 953 12.71 -25.34 -15.94
N GLY A 954 13.04 -25.95 -14.81
CA GLY A 954 12.07 -26.45 -13.83
C GLY A 954 11.33 -27.73 -14.25
N VAL A 955 11.76 -28.40 -15.33
CA VAL A 955 11.28 -29.72 -15.75
C VAL A 955 12.45 -30.60 -16.19
N PRO A 956 12.43 -31.93 -15.92
CA PRO A 956 13.51 -32.82 -16.34
C PRO A 956 13.78 -32.74 -17.85
N SER A 957 15.05 -32.77 -18.24
CA SER A 957 15.49 -32.76 -19.64
C SER A 957 16.02 -34.13 -20.06
N LEU A 958 15.60 -34.61 -21.24
CA LEU A 958 16.02 -35.88 -21.82
C LEU A 958 16.92 -35.63 -23.03
N THR A 959 18.00 -36.37 -23.18
CA THR A 959 18.82 -36.33 -24.40
C THR A 959 18.38 -37.40 -25.39
N LEU A 960 18.13 -37.02 -26.64
CA LEU A 960 17.88 -37.97 -27.72
C LEU A 960 19.21 -38.54 -28.22
N ALA A 961 19.41 -39.85 -28.07
CA ALA A 961 20.60 -40.54 -28.53
C ALA A 961 20.26 -41.70 -29.49
N LYS A 962 21.22 -42.11 -30.32
CA LYS A 962 21.07 -43.31 -31.14
C LYS A 962 21.12 -44.57 -30.27
N VAL A 963 20.50 -45.67 -30.69
CA VAL A 963 20.43 -46.92 -29.91
C VAL A 963 21.82 -47.48 -29.59
N GLU A 964 22.78 -47.29 -30.49
CA GLU A 964 24.17 -47.73 -30.32
C GLU A 964 24.85 -47.06 -29.12
N HIS A 965 24.34 -45.92 -28.63
CA HIS A 965 24.83 -45.29 -27.41
C HIS A 965 24.48 -46.07 -26.12
N ARG A 966 23.55 -47.03 -26.16
CA ARG A 966 23.21 -47.87 -25.00
C ARG A 966 24.42 -48.67 -24.51
N GLU A 967 25.27 -49.12 -25.43
CA GLU A 967 26.48 -49.91 -25.14
C GLU A 967 27.74 -49.05 -24.98
N SER A 968 27.63 -47.73 -25.16
CA SER A 968 28.75 -46.82 -24.91
C SER A 968 29.11 -46.77 -23.42
N TRP A 969 30.33 -46.32 -23.11
CA TRP A 969 30.78 -46.15 -21.72
C TRP A 969 29.81 -45.25 -20.93
N LEU A 970 29.31 -44.18 -21.57
CA LEU A 970 28.37 -43.24 -20.96
C LEU A 970 26.98 -43.86 -20.77
N GLY A 971 26.51 -44.65 -21.75
CA GLY A 971 25.23 -45.37 -21.65
C GLY A 971 25.22 -46.39 -20.50
N ARG A 972 26.31 -47.15 -20.34
CA ARG A 972 26.46 -48.10 -19.23
C ARG A 972 26.57 -47.40 -17.87
N LEU A 973 27.27 -46.26 -17.81
CA LEU A 973 27.37 -45.44 -16.60
C LEU A 973 26.00 -44.92 -16.16
N ILE A 974 25.23 -44.32 -17.08
CA ILE A 974 23.89 -43.78 -16.79
C ILE A 974 22.94 -44.89 -16.33
N ALA A 975 22.95 -46.04 -17.02
CA ALA A 975 22.13 -47.18 -16.63
C ALA A 975 22.47 -47.67 -15.21
N HIS A 976 23.76 -47.69 -14.84
CA HIS A 976 24.17 -48.05 -13.49
C HIS A 976 23.72 -47.02 -12.45
N CYS A 977 23.83 -45.71 -12.73
CA CYS A 977 23.40 -44.65 -11.80
C CYS A 977 21.95 -44.85 -11.31
N PHE A 978 21.04 -45.30 -12.18
CA PHE A 978 19.64 -45.55 -11.83
C PHE A 978 19.37 -46.92 -11.18
N THR A 979 20.42 -47.70 -10.88
CA THR A 979 20.32 -48.87 -9.98
C THR A 979 20.43 -48.48 -8.50
N TYR A 980 20.70 -47.21 -8.20
CA TYR A 980 20.81 -46.70 -6.84
C TYR A 980 19.50 -46.89 -6.05
N PRO A 981 19.55 -47.35 -4.77
CA PRO A 981 18.35 -47.58 -3.97
C PRO A 981 17.49 -46.32 -3.82
N GLY A 982 16.21 -46.41 -4.22
CA GLY A 982 15.26 -45.29 -4.14
C GLY A 982 15.36 -44.29 -5.29
N ALA A 983 16.33 -44.42 -6.20
CA ALA A 983 16.40 -43.57 -7.39
C ALA A 983 15.38 -44.00 -8.44
N ARG A 984 14.66 -43.02 -8.99
CA ARG A 984 13.74 -43.23 -10.10
C ARG A 984 14.39 -42.76 -11.39
N ASP A 985 14.45 -43.59 -12.42
CA ASP A 985 14.97 -43.17 -13.73
C ASP A 985 14.02 -42.13 -14.38
N PRO A 986 14.46 -40.87 -14.61
CA PRO A 986 13.67 -39.88 -15.33
C PRO A 986 13.62 -40.17 -16.85
N GLY A 987 14.37 -41.16 -17.35
CA GLY A 987 14.51 -41.45 -18.77
C GLY A 987 15.52 -40.54 -19.46
N VAL A 988 16.64 -40.23 -18.79
CA VAL A 988 17.67 -39.23 -19.22
C VAL A 988 18.11 -39.42 -20.68
N ILE A 989 18.07 -40.65 -21.20
CA ILE A 989 18.31 -40.94 -22.61
C ILE A 989 17.06 -41.56 -23.24
N ALA A 990 16.54 -40.89 -24.27
CA ALA A 990 15.53 -41.46 -25.16
C ALA A 990 16.24 -42.02 -26.41
N HIS A 991 16.04 -43.31 -26.69
CA HIS A 991 16.63 -43.95 -27.87
C HIS A 991 15.72 -43.82 -29.09
N PHE A 992 16.23 -43.19 -30.14
CA PHE A 992 15.55 -43.10 -31.44
C PHE A 992 15.96 -44.24 -32.37
N GLN A 993 14.98 -44.96 -32.91
CA GLN A 993 15.14 -46.01 -33.91
C GLN A 993 14.70 -45.47 -35.28
N ARG A 994 15.61 -45.41 -36.26
CA ARG A 994 15.29 -44.99 -37.64
C ARG A 994 14.39 -45.98 -38.37
N ASP A 995 14.42 -47.23 -37.92
CA ASP A 995 13.73 -48.42 -38.40
C ASP A 995 12.41 -48.70 -37.67
N ASP A 996 12.07 -47.91 -36.63
CA ASP A 996 10.75 -47.89 -35.98
C ASP A 996 10.01 -46.55 -36.25
N PRO A 997 9.10 -46.52 -37.22
CA PRO A 997 8.28 -45.35 -37.54
C PRO A 997 7.40 -44.86 -36.37
N ALA A 998 7.12 -45.72 -35.37
CA ALA A 998 6.30 -45.39 -34.21
C ALA A 998 7.10 -44.76 -33.04
N SER A 999 8.43 -44.64 -33.17
CA SER A 999 9.28 -44.03 -32.14
C SER A 999 9.09 -42.51 -32.04
N LEU A 1000 9.03 -41.80 -33.18
CA LEU A 1000 8.87 -40.35 -33.24
C LEU A 1000 7.50 -39.87 -32.72
N PRO A 1001 6.35 -40.48 -33.12
CA PRO A 1001 5.05 -40.11 -32.55
C PRO A 1001 4.94 -40.30 -31.04
N ARG A 1002 5.63 -41.30 -30.47
CA ARG A 1002 5.70 -41.51 -29.01
C ARG A 1002 6.49 -40.41 -28.30
N ILE A 1003 7.58 -39.94 -28.91
CA ILE A 1003 8.37 -38.80 -28.39
C ILE A 1003 7.54 -37.50 -28.48
N VAL A 1004 6.82 -37.28 -29.59
CA VAL A 1004 5.89 -36.13 -29.75
C VAL A 1004 4.79 -36.16 -28.70
N ALA A 1005 4.12 -37.30 -28.52
CA ALA A 1005 3.08 -37.47 -27.51
C ALA A 1005 3.64 -37.24 -26.10
N GLY A 1006 4.85 -37.71 -25.81
CA GLY A 1006 5.54 -37.48 -24.55
C GLY A 1006 5.87 -36.02 -24.26
N LEU A 1007 6.30 -35.26 -25.28
CA LEU A 1007 6.56 -33.82 -25.17
C LEU A 1007 5.28 -32.99 -24.99
N ARG A 1008 4.18 -33.38 -25.66
CA ARG A 1008 2.90 -32.66 -25.62
C ARG A 1008 2.04 -33.01 -24.40
N ASP A 1009 1.86 -34.30 -24.15
CA ASP A 1009 0.90 -34.86 -23.20
C ASP A 1009 1.57 -35.33 -21.90
N GLY A 1010 2.90 -35.34 -21.85
CA GLY A 1010 3.72 -35.88 -20.76
C GLY A 1010 4.01 -37.37 -20.89
N ILE A 1011 5.19 -37.82 -20.45
CA ILE A 1011 5.54 -39.24 -20.38
C ILE A 1011 5.16 -39.74 -18.99
N GLN A 1012 4.23 -40.70 -18.90
CA GLN A 1012 3.73 -41.23 -17.61
C GLN A 1012 3.16 -40.15 -16.67
N GLY A 1013 2.55 -39.09 -17.24
CA GLY A 1013 1.99 -37.97 -16.47
C GLY A 1013 2.99 -36.86 -16.12
N GLU A 1014 4.26 -36.98 -16.54
CA GLU A 1014 5.31 -35.99 -16.27
C GLU A 1014 5.72 -35.22 -17.53
N ARG A 1015 5.76 -33.90 -17.43
CA ARG A 1015 6.25 -32.99 -18.47
C ARG A 1015 7.79 -33.02 -18.51
N LYS A 1016 8.37 -33.19 -19.70
CA LYS A 1016 9.82 -33.31 -19.89
C LYS A 1016 10.29 -32.52 -21.10
N SER A 1017 11.43 -31.87 -20.98
CA SER A 1017 12.12 -31.23 -22.11
C SER A 1017 12.94 -32.24 -22.88
N LEU A 1018 13.26 -31.93 -24.14
CA LEU A 1018 14.10 -32.78 -24.99
C LEU A 1018 15.31 -31.99 -25.47
N MET A 1019 16.47 -32.63 -25.50
CA MET A 1019 17.72 -32.12 -26.05
C MET A 1019 18.14 -32.95 -27.24
N VAL A 1020 18.53 -32.27 -28.31
CA VAL A 1020 19.03 -32.88 -29.55
C VAL A 1020 20.27 -32.16 -30.03
N HIS A 1021 21.34 -32.93 -30.25
CA HIS A 1021 22.50 -32.47 -31.00
C HIS A 1021 22.21 -32.51 -32.51
N VAL A 1022 22.12 -31.35 -33.15
CA VAL A 1022 21.44 -31.20 -34.45
C VAL A 1022 22.15 -31.88 -35.63
N GLU A 1023 23.48 -31.98 -35.59
CA GLU A 1023 24.29 -32.64 -36.62
C GLU A 1023 24.36 -34.17 -36.43
N GLY A 1024 23.86 -34.69 -35.30
CA GLY A 1024 23.85 -36.13 -34.99
C GLY A 1024 25.22 -36.78 -34.86
N THR A 1025 26.31 -36.01 -34.91
CA THR A 1025 27.70 -36.41 -34.70
C THR A 1025 28.48 -35.27 -34.03
N ARG A 1026 29.56 -35.62 -33.32
CA ARG A 1026 30.47 -34.64 -32.70
C ARG A 1026 31.38 -34.00 -33.74
N ALA A 1027 31.58 -32.69 -33.60
CA ALA A 1027 32.56 -31.93 -34.36
C ALA A 1027 34.00 -32.32 -33.96
N LEU A 1028 34.96 -32.04 -34.84
CA LEU A 1028 36.38 -32.35 -34.65
C LEU A 1028 37.25 -31.11 -34.39
N GLN A 1029 36.73 -29.92 -34.66
CA GLN A 1029 37.47 -28.65 -34.56
C GLN A 1029 36.53 -27.51 -34.15
N ALA A 1030 37.08 -26.53 -33.44
CA ALA A 1030 36.41 -25.28 -33.09
C ALA A 1030 36.21 -24.38 -34.33
N ARG A 1031 35.50 -23.25 -34.16
CA ARG A 1031 35.27 -22.22 -35.21
C ARG A 1031 34.52 -22.68 -36.46
N HIS A 1032 33.91 -23.86 -36.42
CA HIS A 1032 33.11 -24.37 -37.54
C HIS A 1032 31.63 -24.16 -37.24
N PRO A 1033 30.90 -23.48 -38.14
CA PRO A 1033 29.47 -23.27 -37.94
C PRO A 1033 28.73 -24.61 -38.06
N VAL A 1034 27.69 -24.75 -37.25
CA VAL A 1034 26.70 -25.81 -37.40
C VAL A 1034 25.98 -25.57 -38.74
N ALA A 1035 26.18 -26.48 -39.68
CA ALA A 1035 25.76 -26.29 -41.07
C ALA A 1035 24.51 -27.09 -41.44
N THR A 1036 24.21 -28.16 -40.70
CA THR A 1036 23.13 -29.10 -41.05
C THR A 1036 22.25 -29.45 -39.86
N MET A 1037 20.95 -29.56 -40.10
CA MET A 1037 19.96 -30.02 -39.14
C MET A 1037 18.81 -30.70 -39.88
N SER A 1038 18.22 -31.74 -39.28
CA SER A 1038 16.97 -32.33 -39.77
C SER A 1038 15.78 -31.42 -39.44
N GLY A 1039 15.00 -31.03 -40.45
CA GLY A 1039 13.75 -30.26 -40.23
C GLY A 1039 12.70 -31.01 -39.41
N VAL A 1040 12.84 -32.33 -39.26
CA VAL A 1040 11.98 -33.16 -38.38
C VAL A 1040 11.95 -32.65 -36.94
N PHE A 1041 13.04 -32.05 -36.43
CA PHE A 1041 13.06 -31.49 -35.07
C PHE A 1041 12.21 -30.22 -34.96
N VAL A 1042 12.11 -29.43 -36.04
CA VAL A 1042 11.19 -28.28 -36.11
C VAL A 1042 9.75 -28.79 -36.16
N ASP A 1043 9.48 -29.81 -36.97
CA ASP A 1043 8.15 -30.42 -37.06
C ASP A 1043 7.73 -31.01 -35.71
N LEU A 1044 8.67 -31.60 -34.95
CA LEU A 1044 8.47 -32.08 -33.59
C LEU A 1044 8.02 -30.95 -32.65
N ALA A 1045 8.77 -29.83 -32.63
CA ALA A 1045 8.44 -28.67 -31.80
C ALA A 1045 7.07 -28.07 -32.15
N LEU A 1046 6.75 -27.96 -33.44
CA LEU A 1046 5.47 -27.46 -33.94
C LEU A 1046 4.30 -28.39 -33.59
N ALA A 1047 4.50 -29.71 -33.69
CA ALA A 1047 3.48 -30.72 -33.38
C ALA A 1047 3.22 -30.83 -31.87
N ALA A 1048 4.25 -30.68 -31.04
CA ALA A 1048 4.12 -30.63 -29.58
C ALA A 1048 3.75 -29.25 -29.05
N ASN A 1049 3.78 -28.21 -29.91
CA ASN A 1049 3.55 -26.81 -29.56
C ASN A 1049 4.48 -26.30 -28.43
N VAL A 1050 5.76 -26.65 -28.51
CA VAL A 1050 6.80 -26.25 -27.53
C VAL A 1050 7.84 -25.34 -28.19
N PRO A 1051 8.40 -24.35 -27.47
CA PRO A 1051 9.42 -23.49 -28.02
C PRO A 1051 10.75 -24.23 -28.23
N VAL A 1052 11.54 -23.75 -29.19
CA VAL A 1052 12.90 -24.24 -29.45
C VAL A 1052 13.88 -23.35 -28.72
N VAL A 1053 14.78 -23.92 -27.93
CA VAL A 1053 15.88 -23.19 -27.29
C VAL A 1053 17.19 -23.57 -27.98
N PRO A 1054 17.81 -22.65 -28.75
CA PRO A 1054 19.14 -22.85 -29.32
C PRO A 1054 20.19 -22.97 -28.22
N VAL A 1055 21.16 -23.88 -28.36
CA VAL A 1055 22.24 -24.08 -27.38
C VAL A 1055 23.58 -24.17 -28.11
N ARG A 1056 24.60 -23.49 -27.58
CA ARG A 1056 25.98 -23.62 -28.06
C ARG A 1056 26.94 -23.92 -26.92
N PHE A 1057 27.66 -25.02 -27.06
CA PHE A 1057 28.85 -25.37 -26.29
C PHE A 1057 30.08 -24.80 -26.99
N ALA A 1058 30.94 -24.12 -26.23
CA ALA A 1058 32.16 -23.51 -26.74
C ALA A 1058 33.39 -23.97 -25.92
N HIS A 1059 34.59 -23.79 -26.51
CA HIS A 1059 35.91 -24.07 -25.92
C HIS A 1059 36.27 -25.57 -25.76
N GLY A 1060 35.41 -26.49 -26.19
CA GLY A 1060 35.62 -27.93 -26.03
C GLY A 1060 36.59 -28.56 -27.02
N LEU A 1061 36.83 -27.91 -28.16
CA LEU A 1061 37.61 -28.46 -29.28
C LEU A 1061 38.90 -27.68 -29.55
N PRO A 1062 39.93 -28.34 -30.12
CA PRO A 1062 41.11 -27.67 -30.66
C PRO A 1062 40.77 -26.82 -31.90
N LEU A 1063 41.67 -25.89 -32.27
CA LEU A 1063 41.55 -25.12 -33.51
C LEU A 1063 41.77 -25.99 -34.76
N ASP A 1064 42.73 -26.90 -34.70
CA ASP A 1064 42.97 -27.90 -35.73
C ASP A 1064 42.10 -29.14 -35.52
N ALA A 1065 41.69 -29.82 -36.59
CA ALA A 1065 40.88 -31.03 -36.50
C ALA A 1065 41.54 -32.12 -35.63
N ALA A 1066 40.83 -32.53 -34.58
CA ALA A 1066 41.20 -33.63 -33.72
C ALA A 1066 41.24 -34.97 -34.50
N PRO A 1067 42.17 -35.88 -34.17
CA PRO A 1067 42.29 -37.17 -34.84
C PRO A 1067 41.09 -38.10 -34.55
N GLU A 1068 40.40 -37.88 -33.44
CA GLU A 1068 39.21 -38.60 -33.03
C GLU A 1068 38.21 -37.66 -32.34
N ARG A 1069 36.95 -38.12 -32.22
CA ARG A 1069 35.90 -37.36 -31.52
C ARG A 1069 36.16 -37.41 -30.02
N LEU A 1070 36.24 -36.24 -29.39
CA LEU A 1070 36.61 -36.15 -27.99
C LEU A 1070 35.43 -36.50 -27.07
N GLU A 1071 35.71 -37.28 -26.02
CA GLU A 1071 34.74 -37.55 -24.95
C GLU A 1071 34.68 -36.40 -23.93
N PHE A 1072 35.82 -35.72 -23.71
CA PHE A 1072 35.99 -34.60 -22.79
C PHE A 1072 36.62 -33.40 -23.53
N PRO A 1073 36.53 -32.18 -22.98
CA PRO A 1073 37.16 -30.99 -23.57
C PRO A 1073 38.66 -31.18 -23.81
N VAL A 1074 39.16 -30.55 -24.87
CA VAL A 1074 40.60 -30.54 -25.20
C VAL A 1074 41.45 -30.10 -24.01
N GLY A 1075 42.56 -30.80 -23.77
CA GLY A 1075 43.42 -30.54 -22.60
C GLY A 1075 42.72 -30.78 -21.25
N LEU A 1076 41.57 -31.46 -21.25
CA LEU A 1076 40.65 -31.56 -20.12
C LEU A 1076 40.26 -30.17 -19.59
N GLY A 1077 40.16 -29.14 -20.43
CA GLY A 1077 39.73 -27.82 -19.98
C GLY A 1077 38.24 -27.76 -19.63
N ARG A 1078 37.70 -26.54 -19.54
CA ARG A 1078 36.29 -26.26 -19.22
C ARG A 1078 35.57 -25.64 -20.40
N GLN A 1079 34.29 -25.93 -20.56
CA GLN A 1079 33.44 -25.41 -21.63
C GLN A 1079 32.50 -24.31 -21.14
N ALA A 1080 32.14 -23.38 -22.01
CA ALA A 1080 31.11 -22.38 -21.77
C ALA A 1080 29.80 -22.83 -22.43
N TYR A 1081 28.70 -22.72 -21.69
CA TYR A 1081 27.38 -23.19 -22.13
C TYR A 1081 26.49 -21.98 -22.37
N HIS A 1082 26.09 -21.77 -23.62
CA HIS A 1082 25.27 -20.63 -24.02
C HIS A 1082 23.87 -21.11 -24.42
N MET A 1083 22.85 -20.61 -23.73
CA MET A 1083 21.43 -20.86 -24.03
C MET A 1083 20.83 -19.62 -24.69
N GLY A 1084 20.31 -19.76 -25.90
CA GLY A 1084 19.72 -18.67 -26.67
C GLY A 1084 18.29 -18.36 -26.28
N ALA A 1085 17.77 -17.24 -26.80
CA ALA A 1085 16.37 -16.87 -26.62
C ALA A 1085 15.43 -17.98 -27.13
N PRO A 1086 14.36 -18.35 -26.39
CA PRO A 1086 13.38 -19.31 -26.86
C PRO A 1086 12.67 -18.82 -28.13
N ILE A 1087 12.63 -19.66 -29.16
CA ILE A 1087 11.95 -19.38 -30.43
C ILE A 1087 10.55 -19.99 -30.36
N ALA A 1088 9.53 -19.14 -30.41
CA ALA A 1088 8.14 -19.55 -30.24
C ALA A 1088 7.63 -20.37 -31.44
N PRO A 1089 6.69 -21.34 -31.21
CA PRO A 1089 6.06 -22.09 -32.30
C PRO A 1089 5.40 -21.20 -33.37
N ASP A 1090 4.78 -20.09 -32.98
CA ASP A 1090 4.08 -19.19 -33.90
C ASP A 1090 5.05 -18.42 -34.81
N GLU A 1091 6.21 -18.02 -34.29
CA GLU A 1091 7.30 -17.47 -35.12
C GLU A 1091 7.68 -18.49 -36.19
N LEU A 1092 7.93 -19.75 -35.80
CA LEU A 1092 8.30 -20.81 -36.73
C LEU A 1092 7.19 -21.11 -37.75
N ARG A 1093 5.90 -21.11 -37.35
CA ARG A 1093 4.77 -21.32 -38.26
C ARG A 1093 4.72 -20.27 -39.37
N SER A 1094 5.04 -19.01 -39.05
CA SER A 1094 5.06 -17.90 -40.01
C SER A 1094 6.16 -18.01 -41.06
N LEU A 1095 7.21 -18.77 -40.78
CA LEU A 1095 8.36 -18.96 -41.67
C LEU A 1095 8.15 -20.15 -42.63
N THR A 1096 8.80 -20.06 -43.80
CA THR A 1096 8.89 -21.17 -44.75
C THR A 1096 9.72 -22.32 -44.17
N TYR A 1097 9.53 -23.55 -44.68
CA TYR A 1097 10.26 -24.73 -44.18
C TYR A 1097 11.79 -24.53 -44.15
N LYS A 1098 12.34 -23.91 -45.20
CA LYS A 1098 13.77 -23.57 -45.29
C LYS A 1098 14.17 -22.50 -44.26
N ALA A 1099 13.38 -21.43 -44.16
CA ALA A 1099 13.66 -20.31 -43.25
C ALA A 1099 13.60 -20.72 -41.76
N ARG A 1100 12.79 -21.71 -41.39
CA ARG A 1100 12.75 -22.25 -40.01
C ARG A 1100 14.10 -22.83 -39.58
N THR A 1101 14.68 -23.68 -40.41
CA THR A 1101 15.98 -24.32 -40.15
C THR A 1101 17.09 -23.27 -40.14
N GLU A 1102 17.09 -22.33 -41.09
CA GLU A 1102 18.07 -21.23 -41.15
C GLU A 1102 18.01 -20.34 -39.90
N ARG A 1103 16.80 -20.01 -39.42
CA ARG A 1103 16.59 -19.22 -38.20
C ARG A 1103 17.20 -19.86 -36.95
N ILE A 1104 17.03 -21.18 -36.79
CA ILE A 1104 17.57 -21.93 -35.64
C ILE A 1104 19.09 -22.09 -35.77
N LEU A 1105 19.60 -22.45 -36.94
CA LEU A 1105 21.04 -22.59 -37.18
C LEU A 1105 21.77 -21.26 -36.97
N SER A 1106 21.19 -20.17 -37.46
CA SER A 1106 21.70 -18.82 -37.23
C SER A 1106 21.80 -18.53 -35.73
N ALA A 1107 20.72 -18.79 -34.98
CA ALA A 1107 20.70 -18.58 -33.54
C ALA A 1107 21.75 -19.42 -32.80
N ILE A 1108 21.94 -20.71 -33.15
CA ILE A 1108 22.99 -21.54 -32.54
C ILE A 1108 24.38 -20.95 -32.81
N ASN A 1109 24.65 -20.53 -34.04
CA ASN A 1109 25.98 -20.06 -34.46
C ASN A 1109 26.32 -18.66 -33.94
N THR A 1110 25.33 -17.84 -33.58
CA THR A 1110 25.55 -16.50 -33.01
C THR A 1110 25.69 -16.50 -31.49
N LEU A 1111 25.39 -17.61 -30.82
CA LEU A 1111 25.46 -17.71 -29.36
C LEU A 1111 26.90 -17.71 -28.84
N GLY A 1112 27.16 -16.94 -27.77
CA GLY A 1112 28.48 -16.88 -27.14
C GLY A 1112 29.50 -16.11 -28.00
N PRO A 1113 30.81 -16.45 -27.93
CA PRO A 1113 31.81 -15.76 -28.71
C PRO A 1113 31.58 -15.96 -30.23
N ALA A 1114 31.86 -14.93 -31.02
CA ALA A 1114 31.87 -15.04 -32.48
C ALA A 1114 32.79 -16.20 -32.90
N LEU A 1115 32.38 -16.99 -33.89
CA LEU A 1115 33.07 -18.24 -34.29
C LEU A 1115 34.56 -18.02 -34.54
N GLU A 1116 34.92 -16.92 -35.20
CA GLU A 1116 36.30 -16.52 -35.49
C GLU A 1116 37.15 -16.19 -34.24
N SER A 1117 36.48 -15.84 -33.14
CA SER A 1117 37.11 -15.47 -31.86
C SER A 1117 37.09 -16.59 -30.82
N GLU A 1118 36.47 -17.74 -31.12
CA GLU A 1118 36.41 -18.87 -30.20
C GLU A 1118 37.80 -19.50 -30.02
N GLU A 1119 38.29 -19.53 -28.78
CA GLU A 1119 39.56 -20.17 -28.42
C GLU A 1119 39.31 -21.52 -27.73
N PRO A 1120 40.21 -22.52 -27.86
CA PRO A 1120 40.14 -23.75 -27.07
C PRO A 1120 40.23 -23.47 -25.57
N SER A 1121 39.66 -24.36 -24.77
CA SER A 1121 39.76 -24.28 -23.32
C SER A 1121 41.22 -24.40 -22.87
N ARG A 1122 41.55 -23.70 -21.78
CA ARG A 1122 42.88 -23.80 -21.15
C ARG A 1122 43.08 -25.23 -20.63
N PRO A 1123 44.22 -25.89 -20.90
CA PRO A 1123 44.50 -27.21 -20.35
C PRO A 1123 44.52 -27.21 -18.82
N GLU A 1124 43.77 -28.12 -18.22
CA GLU A 1124 43.68 -28.35 -16.77
C GLU A 1124 43.84 -29.86 -16.52
N PRO A 1125 45.05 -30.42 -16.40
CA PRO A 1125 45.20 -31.86 -16.20
C PRO A 1125 44.59 -32.30 -14.86
N LEU A 1126 43.98 -33.50 -14.85
CA LEU A 1126 43.48 -34.12 -13.62
C LEU A 1126 44.60 -34.88 -12.91
N GLU A 1127 44.67 -34.74 -11.60
CA GLU A 1127 45.59 -35.51 -10.76
C GLU A 1127 44.96 -36.85 -10.35
N GLY A 1128 45.77 -37.90 -10.26
CA GLY A 1128 45.32 -39.21 -9.81
C GLY A 1128 46.14 -40.38 -10.37
N PRO A 1129 45.98 -41.58 -9.81
CA PRO A 1129 46.71 -42.76 -10.26
C PRO A 1129 46.20 -43.22 -11.64
N VAL A 1130 47.11 -43.67 -12.50
CA VAL A 1130 46.75 -44.45 -13.69
C VAL A 1130 46.41 -45.86 -13.23
N ARG A 1131 45.24 -46.36 -13.63
CA ARG A 1131 44.71 -47.65 -13.18
C ARG A 1131 44.78 -48.66 -14.32
N ASP A 1132 45.48 -49.76 -14.09
CA ASP A 1132 45.61 -50.81 -15.08
C ASP A 1132 44.26 -51.46 -15.39
N GLY A 1133 43.94 -51.60 -16.69
CA GLY A 1133 42.70 -52.22 -17.18
C GLY A 1133 41.48 -51.28 -17.22
N VAL A 1134 41.61 -50.04 -16.79
CA VAL A 1134 40.55 -49.01 -16.90
C VAL A 1134 40.65 -48.31 -18.25
N VAL A 1135 39.54 -48.22 -18.99
CA VAL A 1135 39.50 -47.47 -20.28
C VAL A 1135 39.60 -45.96 -20.05
N ALA A 1136 40.20 -45.24 -21.00
CA ALA A 1136 40.53 -43.81 -20.86
C ALA A 1136 39.36 -42.90 -20.40
N PRO A 1137 38.10 -43.10 -20.87
CA PRO A 1137 37.00 -42.28 -20.38
C PRO A 1137 36.66 -42.48 -18.89
N TYR A 1138 36.70 -43.73 -18.41
CA TYR A 1138 36.50 -44.02 -16.99
C TYR A 1138 37.67 -43.56 -16.13
N GLN A 1139 38.90 -43.63 -16.65
CA GLN A 1139 40.07 -43.09 -15.97
C GLN A 1139 39.92 -41.59 -15.70
N THR A 1140 39.45 -40.84 -16.71
CA THR A 1140 39.19 -39.40 -16.60
C THR A 1140 38.04 -39.10 -15.64
N LEU A 1141 36.93 -39.83 -15.77
CA LEU A 1141 35.76 -39.73 -14.88
C LEU A 1141 36.16 -39.94 -13.41
N MET A 1142 36.88 -41.02 -13.12
CA MET A 1142 37.29 -41.37 -11.76
C MET A 1142 38.21 -40.31 -11.16
N ASN A 1143 39.18 -39.79 -11.93
CA ASN A 1143 40.07 -38.74 -11.44
C ASN A 1143 39.29 -37.43 -11.17
N ALA A 1144 38.33 -37.07 -12.04
CA ALA A 1144 37.47 -35.91 -11.80
C ALA A 1144 36.64 -36.07 -10.51
N VAL A 1145 36.01 -37.23 -10.31
CA VAL A 1145 35.21 -37.50 -9.11
C VAL A 1145 36.09 -37.54 -7.85
N ALA A 1146 37.28 -38.15 -7.91
CA ALA A 1146 38.20 -38.21 -6.78
C ALA A 1146 38.66 -36.83 -6.30
N GLN A 1147 38.77 -35.86 -7.23
CA GLN A 1147 39.22 -34.50 -6.95
C GLN A 1147 38.08 -33.56 -6.52
N PHE A 1148 36.90 -33.65 -7.16
CA PHE A 1148 35.81 -32.67 -7.00
C PHE A 1148 34.61 -33.15 -6.17
N ALA A 1149 34.45 -34.46 -5.91
CA ALA A 1149 33.36 -34.91 -5.03
C ALA A 1149 33.63 -34.52 -3.55
N PRO A 1150 32.59 -34.42 -2.71
CA PRO A 1150 32.73 -34.10 -1.28
C PRO A 1150 33.70 -35.04 -0.56
N ALA A 1151 34.47 -34.53 0.41
CA ALA A 1151 35.52 -35.31 1.10
C ALA A 1151 34.98 -36.53 1.86
N ASN A 1152 33.73 -36.45 2.35
CA ASN A 1152 33.02 -37.52 3.03
C ASN A 1152 32.28 -38.48 2.07
N SER A 1153 32.36 -38.26 0.75
CA SER A 1153 31.66 -39.09 -0.23
C SER A 1153 32.31 -40.48 -0.36
N PRO A 1154 31.55 -41.58 -0.18
CA PRO A 1154 32.10 -42.92 -0.42
C PRO A 1154 32.46 -43.14 -1.90
N LEU A 1155 31.72 -42.50 -2.82
CA LEU A 1155 32.09 -42.48 -4.24
C LEU A 1155 33.47 -41.87 -4.47
N ARG A 1156 33.81 -40.79 -3.75
CA ARG A 1156 35.15 -40.16 -3.84
C ARG A 1156 36.23 -41.14 -3.45
N ALA A 1157 36.07 -41.83 -2.32
CA ALA A 1157 37.02 -42.82 -1.84
C ALA A 1157 37.20 -43.98 -2.84
N MET A 1158 36.09 -44.48 -3.40
CA MET A 1158 36.11 -45.53 -4.43
C MET A 1158 36.83 -45.08 -5.71
N CYS A 1159 36.54 -43.86 -6.17
CA CYS A 1159 37.19 -43.28 -7.35
C CYS A 1159 38.65 -42.87 -7.11
N ALA A 1160 39.09 -42.69 -5.86
CA ALA A 1160 40.48 -42.38 -5.52
C ALA A 1160 41.38 -43.63 -5.40
N ALA A 1161 40.79 -44.81 -5.19
CA ALA A 1161 41.52 -46.07 -5.07
C ALA A 1161 42.42 -46.34 -6.29
N ALA A 1162 43.60 -46.92 -6.07
CA ALA A 1162 44.54 -47.30 -7.14
C ALA A 1162 44.22 -48.66 -7.76
N THR A 1163 43.56 -49.54 -7.01
CA THR A 1163 43.22 -50.90 -7.42
C THR A 1163 41.72 -51.19 -7.24
N PHE A 1164 41.21 -52.18 -7.98
CA PHE A 1164 39.83 -52.65 -7.81
C PHE A 1164 39.57 -53.17 -6.39
N ASP A 1165 40.51 -53.90 -5.78
CA ASP A 1165 40.33 -54.48 -4.46
C ASP A 1165 40.18 -53.41 -3.37
N ASP A 1166 40.90 -52.29 -3.51
CA ASP A 1166 40.76 -51.14 -2.61
C ASP A 1166 39.42 -50.43 -2.84
N ALA A 1167 39.00 -50.28 -4.10
CA ALA A 1167 37.70 -49.70 -4.44
C ALA A 1167 36.53 -50.55 -3.93
N ALA A 1168 36.64 -51.89 -4.00
CA ALA A 1168 35.61 -52.84 -3.58
C ALA A 1168 35.41 -52.90 -2.06
N ARG A 1169 36.37 -52.39 -1.27
CA ARG A 1169 36.31 -52.34 0.20
C ARG A 1169 35.60 -51.11 0.76
N VAL A 1170 35.22 -50.15 -0.08
CA VAL A 1170 34.47 -48.97 0.35
C VAL A 1170 33.06 -49.39 0.80
N GLY A 1171 32.85 -49.42 2.12
CA GLY A 1171 31.63 -49.92 2.76
C GLY A 1171 30.62 -48.83 3.15
N GLY A 1172 29.41 -49.24 3.55
CA GLY A 1172 28.32 -48.37 4.00
C GLY A 1172 26.93 -48.88 3.56
N ALA A 1173 25.89 -48.07 3.75
CA ALA A 1173 24.52 -48.40 3.33
C ALA A 1173 24.36 -48.55 1.80
N GLU A 1174 25.23 -47.91 1.02
CA GLU A 1174 25.25 -47.95 -0.46
C GLU A 1174 26.18 -49.03 -1.05
N GLY A 1175 26.77 -49.89 -0.22
CA GLY A 1175 27.84 -50.83 -0.59
C GLY A 1175 27.57 -51.68 -1.86
N PRO A 1176 26.38 -52.29 -2.03
CA PRO A 1176 26.07 -53.06 -3.25
C PRO A 1176 26.09 -52.23 -4.53
N PHE A 1177 25.59 -50.98 -4.48
CA PHE A 1177 25.59 -50.06 -5.61
C PHE A 1177 27.02 -49.66 -5.99
N LEU A 1178 27.84 -49.30 -4.99
CA LEU A 1178 29.23 -48.89 -5.19
C LEU A 1178 30.11 -50.03 -5.71
N LEU A 1179 29.89 -51.26 -5.23
CA LEU A 1179 30.60 -52.43 -5.75
C LEU A 1179 30.26 -52.70 -7.23
N GLY A 1180 28.99 -52.57 -7.60
CA GLY A 1180 28.56 -52.67 -9.00
C GLY A 1180 29.21 -51.58 -9.88
N LEU A 1181 29.28 -50.34 -9.36
CA LEU A 1181 29.93 -49.23 -10.06
C LEU A 1181 31.44 -49.48 -10.20
N ALA A 1182 32.12 -49.95 -9.16
CA ALA A 1182 33.53 -50.30 -9.21
C ALA A 1182 33.81 -51.39 -10.26
N ARG A 1183 32.95 -52.43 -10.35
CA ARG A 1183 33.08 -53.48 -11.38
C ARG A 1183 32.96 -52.90 -12.79
N LEU A 1184 32.00 -51.99 -13.00
CA LEU A 1184 31.81 -51.29 -14.27
C LEU A 1184 33.04 -50.45 -14.64
N LEU A 1185 33.54 -49.61 -13.73
CA LEU A 1185 34.63 -48.68 -13.99
C LEU A 1185 35.97 -49.39 -14.19
N TYR A 1186 36.25 -50.47 -13.45
CA TYR A 1186 37.47 -51.28 -13.58
C TYR A 1186 37.40 -52.39 -14.64
N GLY A 1187 36.31 -52.49 -15.41
CA GLY A 1187 36.15 -53.49 -16.46
C GLY A 1187 36.15 -54.94 -15.97
N ARG A 1188 35.75 -55.18 -14.72
CA ARG A 1188 35.65 -56.53 -14.12
C ARG A 1188 34.24 -57.07 -14.39
N ALA A 1189 34.10 -57.95 -15.37
CA ALA A 1189 32.85 -58.69 -15.59
C ALA A 1189 32.69 -59.76 -14.50
N GLY A 1190 31.61 -59.67 -13.71
CA GLY A 1190 31.26 -60.66 -12.68
C GLY A 1190 30.33 -60.10 -11.64
#